data_AF-A0A484M662-F1
#
_entry.id   AF-A0A484M662-F1
#
_cell.length_a   1.000
_cell.length_b   1.000
_cell.length_c   1.000
_cell.angle_alpha   90.00
_cell.angle_beta   90.00
_cell.angle_gamma   90.00
#
_symmetry.space_group_name_H-M   'P 1'
#
loop_
_entity.id
_entity.type
_entity.pdbx_description
1 polymer ?
#
loop_
_entity_poly.entity_id
_entity_poly.type
_entity_poly.pdbx_seq_one_letter_code
_entity_poly.pdbx_strand_id
1 'polypeptide(L)'
;MGRSPHRWVRLFCLVLMLDQGFNSDGWNLPSLFGMVLEVGLAKGPLTHQWDVLPIAGWVVNLWLQIGKRNPSPLLPFFWTDADDCAGAALAFMLREDTQCIHLDFWCPIINNKIRFSAVYGGHCSTVRRILWEDLNNASTDSHLWIVGGDFNTILSLDEHKGSSSPYYKDLEDFSDCIDACGLTAQPFTGGIFTWSGTRSKGKLWRRLDRVLHNQSAIEAFKEINLTHLSKTTSDHKPLLIQCKEQGFKGPKPFRFLNVWTTHHSFLEVVSNYWAHSPRTGGMTGFASKLKGLKPVLAHWSKNHFGNIFKEVKDNEIKAARAQEDFENDPTEEKRAQANLASANLILSLNKEVDFWKQKANIKWMSEGDCNSKFFHSFVKSKRRKLAIKTIHDDQGNILTTQEDICREAIHYFSNCYTTVTKSDESIISQFIDQVIDHRDNQLICSIPSEAEIYKAIMNLNPDSAAGPDGFNGYFFRICWKIIKVDVILACQEFFLGFPVPRSFGSTFITLIPKIEDPKGFGDYRPISLSSFMSKINTKILATRLATLLPKFISEEQTGFQKNKGVEEQILLAEEMVHMLDKEVRGDNCIVKLDMAKAFDRVEWSYLIKILDKLGFNLHSQKLLMANLVGTHLSILINGTPAGFFQMKRGVKQGDPLSPLLFFINSEGFTRMINLHMKSTYLGSYNTGNHPLISHLAFADDLVVFLNGDTRNLKKFRRILEDYQKGSGQQVNLNKSSFYTGKKVNQTKIASMSRSLCMDHGTLPFTYLGATMVKGKLRKQHCSKLLNHFDRYLNSWFSTTLNPTGRLVLIKHVLSSIPLHITAVHTIPQSIIQILHRKMANFLWGFKNGKPKYHWSKWNNLCVPTNEGGLNLKSLEDLQEAYSIKLWWKVQTDNTKWAKFMRIKYLRQSDFKERIYDSPTWKRICRINTTAREHTSEEGDHISWGLVLQTARKSTRGTVDRTLTAVDRGLRPGSGSQTVHLGHPLRSAVDRHDGDRRIG
;
A
#
# COMPACT_ATOMS: atom_id res chain seq x y z
N MET A 1 4.91 -24.00 59.71
CA MET A 1 3.50 -24.31 59.37
C MET A 1 2.91 -23.10 58.66
N GLY A 2 2.91 -23.07 57.33
CA GLY A 2 1.70 -23.39 56.56
C GLY A 2 1.08 -22.13 55.95
N ARG A 3 1.83 -21.35 55.14
CA ARG A 3 1.24 -20.35 54.25
C ARG A 3 1.14 -20.95 52.85
N SER A 4 -0.05 -21.44 52.52
CA SER A 4 -0.47 -21.77 51.16
C SER A 4 -0.21 -20.58 50.22
N PRO A 5 0.44 -20.75 49.06
CA PRO A 5 0.53 -19.69 48.08
C PRO A 5 -0.83 -19.56 47.39
N HIS A 6 -1.55 -18.47 47.66
CA HIS A 6 -2.68 -18.06 46.81
C HIS A 6 -2.15 -17.88 45.37
N ARG A 7 -2.35 -18.90 44.54
CA ARG A 7 -2.08 -18.87 43.11
C ARG A 7 -3.14 -18.00 42.46
N TRP A 8 -2.69 -16.93 41.79
CA TRP A 8 -3.50 -16.09 40.92
C TRP A 8 -4.23 -16.97 39.89
N VAL A 9 -5.57 -16.94 39.92
CA VAL A 9 -6.40 -17.44 38.82
C VAL A 9 -6.23 -16.44 37.67
N ARG A 10 -5.64 -16.88 36.56
CA ARG A 10 -5.52 -16.04 35.35
C ARG A 10 -6.80 -16.15 34.55
N LEU A 11 -7.62 -15.11 34.56
CA LEU A 11 -8.82 -15.02 33.73
C LEU A 11 -8.49 -14.29 32.43
N PHE A 12 -8.59 -15.00 31.31
CA PHE A 12 -8.75 -14.41 29.99
C PHE A 12 -10.25 -14.09 29.79
N CYS A 13 -10.56 -12.88 29.33
CA CYS A 13 -11.92 -12.42 29.08
C CYS A 13 -12.06 -12.05 27.60
N LEU A 14 -12.81 -12.87 26.87
CA LEU A 14 -13.25 -12.58 25.50
C LEU A 14 -14.77 -12.40 25.51
N VAL A 15 -15.21 -11.25 25.00
CA VAL A 15 -16.61 -10.92 24.83
C VAL A 15 -16.96 -11.05 23.36
N LEU A 16 -17.91 -11.92 23.01
CA LEU A 16 -18.45 -12.04 21.65
C LEU A 16 -19.84 -11.40 21.62
N MET A 17 -20.01 -10.39 20.77
CA MET A 17 -21.31 -9.77 20.49
C MET A 17 -21.75 -10.04 19.06
N LEU A 18 -23.00 -10.49 18.92
CA LEU A 18 -23.67 -10.75 17.64
C LEU A 18 -24.87 -9.80 17.54
N ASP A 19 -24.80 -8.84 16.61
CA ASP A 19 -25.69 -7.67 16.59
C ASP A 19 -26.53 -7.59 15.29
N GLN A 20 -27.84 -7.37 15.43
CA GLN A 20 -28.81 -7.21 14.34
C GLN A 20 -29.11 -5.75 13.96
N GLY A 21 -28.49 -4.75 14.61
CA GLY A 21 -28.58 -3.34 14.22
C GLY A 21 -29.63 -2.52 14.96
N PHE A 22 -29.77 -2.69 16.27
CA PHE A 22 -30.42 -1.68 17.11
C PHE A 22 -29.42 -0.57 17.48
N ASN A 23 -29.90 0.68 17.55
CA ASN A 23 -29.07 1.83 17.94
C ASN A 23 -28.35 1.56 19.26
N SER A 24 -27.02 1.55 19.22
CA SER A 24 -26.16 1.29 20.37
C SER A 24 -26.04 2.48 21.34
N ASP A 25 -27.01 3.40 21.34
CA ASP A 25 -26.95 4.66 22.11
C ASP A 25 -27.13 4.45 23.63
N GLY A 26 -27.38 3.21 24.10
CA GLY A 26 -27.56 2.88 25.51
C GLY A 26 -26.40 2.18 26.22
N TRP A 27 -25.34 1.75 25.51
CA TRP A 27 -24.27 0.96 26.13
C TRP A 27 -23.21 1.85 26.77
N ASN A 28 -23.42 2.21 28.04
CA ASN A 28 -22.38 2.82 28.86
C ASN A 28 -21.27 1.78 29.12
N LEU A 29 -20.05 1.99 28.60
CA LEU A 29 -18.87 1.14 28.88
C LEU A 29 -18.69 0.77 30.38
N PRO A 30 -19.08 1.61 31.36
CA PRO A 30 -19.07 1.24 32.78
C PRO A 30 -20.00 0.09 33.18
N SER A 31 -21.15 -0.13 32.52
CA SER A 31 -22.11 -1.19 32.90
C SER A 31 -21.64 -2.59 32.49
N LEU A 32 -20.97 -2.71 31.33
CA LEU A 32 -20.26 -3.95 30.95
C LEU A 32 -19.11 -4.26 31.92
N PHE A 33 -18.42 -3.21 32.41
CA PHE A 33 -17.37 -3.34 33.41
C PHE A 33 -17.91 -3.78 34.78
N GLY A 34 -19.12 -3.32 35.17
CA GLY A 34 -19.81 -3.73 36.39
C GLY A 34 -20.17 -5.22 36.40
N MET A 35 -20.75 -5.73 35.31
CA MET A 35 -21.06 -7.17 35.14
C MET A 35 -19.79 -8.06 35.19
N VAL A 36 -18.67 -7.59 34.63
CA VAL A 36 -17.38 -8.30 34.63
C VAL A 36 -16.76 -8.35 36.04
N LEU A 37 -17.04 -7.37 36.90
CA LEU A 37 -16.56 -7.27 38.29
C LEU A 37 -17.43 -8.05 39.28
N GLU A 38 -18.75 -8.03 39.14
CA GLU A 38 -19.67 -8.74 40.05
C GLU A 38 -19.54 -10.27 39.96
N VAL A 39 -19.37 -10.82 38.75
CA VAL A 39 -19.20 -12.27 38.54
C VAL A 39 -17.84 -12.76 39.08
N GLY A 40 -16.83 -11.89 39.12
CA GLY A 40 -15.50 -12.20 39.68
C GLY A 40 -15.47 -12.30 41.21
N LEU A 41 -16.46 -11.76 41.91
CA LEU A 41 -16.52 -11.69 43.37
C LEU A 41 -17.50 -12.69 44.02
N ALA A 42 -18.41 -13.29 43.25
CA ALA A 42 -19.39 -14.25 43.76
C ALA A 42 -18.76 -15.64 44.03
N LYS A 43 -18.21 -15.82 45.24
CA LYS A 43 -17.94 -17.15 45.83
C LYS A 43 -18.92 -17.40 46.97
N GLY A 44 -20.11 -17.90 46.65
CA GLY A 44 -21.12 -18.37 47.61
C GLY A 44 -22.43 -18.76 46.90
N PRO A 45 -23.26 -19.65 47.47
CA PRO A 45 -24.54 -20.00 46.86
C PRO A 45 -25.47 -18.77 46.93
N LEU A 46 -25.89 -18.27 45.77
CA LEU A 46 -26.71 -17.06 45.64
C LEU A 46 -28.19 -17.41 45.78
N THR A 47 -28.77 -17.07 46.94
CA THR A 47 -30.20 -16.86 47.13
C THR A 47 -30.42 -15.37 47.40
N HIS A 48 -30.91 -14.63 46.40
CA HIS A 48 -31.90 -13.54 46.50
C HIS A 48 -31.99 -12.76 45.18
N GLN A 49 -33.22 -12.35 44.85
CA GLN A 49 -33.67 -11.63 43.66
C GLN A 49 -32.89 -10.34 43.40
N TRP A 50 -32.59 -10.10 42.12
CA TRP A 50 -32.16 -8.80 41.60
C TRP A 50 -33.24 -8.23 40.69
N ASP A 51 -33.54 -6.95 40.86
CA ASP A 51 -34.42 -6.17 40.01
C ASP A 51 -33.91 -6.14 38.56
N VAL A 52 -34.84 -6.38 37.64
CA VAL A 52 -34.61 -6.51 36.19
C VAL A 52 -34.40 -5.14 35.56
N LEU A 53 -33.24 -4.91 34.94
CA LEU A 53 -33.01 -3.82 33.98
C LEU A 53 -32.92 -4.43 32.57
N PRO A 54 -33.75 -4.00 31.60
CA PRO A 54 -33.81 -4.62 30.26
C PRO A 54 -32.64 -4.15 29.38
N ILE A 55 -31.89 -5.08 28.77
CA ILE A 55 -30.74 -4.82 27.88
C ILE A 55 -30.85 -5.69 26.61
N ALA A 56 -31.30 -5.10 25.50
CA ALA A 56 -31.44 -5.82 24.23
C ALA A 56 -30.08 -6.11 23.52
N GLY A 57 -29.71 -7.40 23.39
CA GLY A 57 -28.59 -7.89 22.56
C GLY A 57 -28.06 -9.28 22.94
N TRP A 58 -27.42 -10.00 22.00
CA TRP A 58 -26.75 -11.29 22.28
C TRP A 58 -25.32 -11.04 22.78
N VAL A 59 -25.06 -11.27 24.07
CA VAL A 59 -23.71 -11.18 24.67
C VAL A 59 -23.28 -12.55 25.19
N VAL A 60 -22.18 -13.08 24.65
CA VAL A 60 -21.55 -14.30 25.15
C VAL A 60 -20.27 -13.93 25.91
N ASN A 61 -20.24 -14.25 27.21
CA ASN A 61 -19.07 -14.05 28.06
C ASN A 61 -18.38 -15.39 28.33
N LEU A 62 -17.19 -15.58 27.74
CA LEU A 62 -16.38 -16.78 27.94
C LEU A 62 -15.28 -16.53 28.99
N TRP A 63 -15.35 -17.26 30.10
CA TRP A 63 -14.33 -17.29 31.14
C TRP A 63 -13.62 -18.65 31.15
N LEU A 64 -12.29 -18.66 31.03
CA LEU A 64 -11.50 -19.90 31.11
C LEU A 64 -10.61 -19.91 32.34
N GLN A 65 -10.71 -20.98 33.12
CA GLN A 65 -9.82 -21.29 34.23
C GLN A 65 -9.14 -22.64 33.98
N ILE A 66 -7.90 -22.60 33.48
CA ILE A 66 -7.11 -23.83 33.23
C ILE A 66 -6.07 -23.99 34.34
N GLY A 67 -6.27 -24.96 35.24
CA GLY A 67 -5.44 -25.21 36.42
C GLY A 67 -5.07 -26.69 36.59
N LYS A 68 -3.81 -26.97 36.98
CA LYS A 68 -3.20 -28.31 36.94
C LYS A 68 -3.63 -29.34 38.02
N ARG A 69 -4.65 -29.09 38.84
CA ARG A 69 -5.20 -30.08 39.80
C ARG A 69 -6.68 -29.74 40.06
N ASN A 70 -7.56 -30.67 39.68
CA ASN A 70 -9.03 -30.59 39.61
C ASN A 70 -9.61 -29.67 38.52
N PRO A 71 -10.04 -30.23 37.37
CA PRO A 71 -10.79 -29.50 36.36
C PRO A 71 -12.28 -29.52 36.75
N SER A 72 -12.80 -28.38 37.18
CA SER A 72 -14.23 -28.10 37.02
C SER A 72 -14.32 -27.11 35.86
N PRO A 73 -14.88 -27.46 34.70
CA PRO A 73 -15.10 -26.48 33.65
C PRO A 73 -16.11 -25.46 34.18
N LEU A 74 -15.70 -24.20 34.31
CA LEU A 74 -16.67 -23.11 34.34
C LEU A 74 -17.28 -23.07 32.94
N LEU A 75 -18.53 -23.52 32.84
CA LEU A 75 -19.33 -23.40 31.63
C LEU A 75 -19.34 -21.93 31.18
N PRO A 76 -19.16 -21.65 29.87
CA PRO A 76 -19.35 -20.29 29.38
C PRO A 76 -20.76 -19.80 29.70
N PHE A 77 -20.87 -18.62 30.30
CA PHE A 77 -22.17 -18.00 30.60
C PHE A 77 -22.67 -17.32 29.32
N PHE A 78 -23.77 -17.84 28.76
CA PHE A 78 -24.50 -17.23 27.65
C PHE A 78 -25.60 -16.34 28.24
N TRP A 79 -25.62 -15.05 27.89
CA TRP A 79 -26.69 -14.14 28.27
C TRP A 79 -27.67 -14.00 27.09
N THR A 80 -28.96 -14.18 27.36
CA THR A 80 -30.06 -13.96 26.42
C THR A 80 -31.04 -12.99 27.04
N ASP A 81 -31.40 -11.93 26.33
CA ASP A 81 -32.51 -11.05 26.72
C ASP A 81 -33.49 -10.97 25.54
N ALA A 82 -34.71 -11.47 25.73
CA ALA A 82 -35.94 -11.07 25.02
C ALA A 82 -37.08 -12.07 25.31
N ASP A 83 -38.17 -11.53 25.88
CA ASP A 83 -39.47 -12.19 26.09
C ASP A 83 -40.23 -12.57 24.79
N ASP A 84 -39.64 -12.52 23.58
CA ASP A 84 -40.42 -12.73 22.35
C ASP A 84 -39.69 -13.38 21.15
N CYS A 85 -38.59 -14.12 21.37
CA CYS A 85 -37.98 -14.94 20.30
C CYS A 85 -37.49 -16.29 20.84
N ALA A 86 -38.24 -17.36 20.55
CA ALA A 86 -37.96 -18.75 20.89
C ALA A 86 -36.74 -19.34 20.15
N GLY A 87 -35.54 -18.82 20.38
CA GLY A 87 -34.32 -19.28 19.70
C GLY A 87 -33.09 -19.27 20.58
N ALA A 88 -33.09 -19.98 21.71
CA ALA A 88 -31.89 -20.18 22.53
C ALA A 88 -30.75 -20.77 21.67
N ALA A 89 -29.59 -20.09 21.62
CA ALA A 89 -28.39 -20.64 20.99
C ALA A 89 -27.88 -21.81 21.85
N LEU A 90 -28.24 -23.04 21.48
CA LEU A 90 -27.69 -24.25 22.10
C LEU A 90 -26.19 -24.36 21.74
N ALA A 91 -25.34 -24.23 22.76
CA ALA A 91 -23.91 -24.48 22.66
C ALA A 91 -23.58 -25.89 23.17
N PHE A 92 -22.88 -26.67 22.36
CA PHE A 92 -22.40 -28.00 22.72
C PHE A 92 -20.87 -27.97 22.82
N MET A 93 -20.34 -28.35 23.99
CA MET A 93 -18.90 -28.58 24.15
C MET A 93 -18.54 -29.87 23.44
N LEU A 94 -17.71 -29.78 22.40
CA LEU A 94 -17.39 -30.93 21.56
C LEU A 94 -16.11 -31.64 22.00
N ARG A 95 -15.10 -30.87 22.41
CA ARG A 95 -13.77 -31.40 22.69
C ARG A 95 -12.98 -30.47 23.60
N GLU A 96 -12.37 -31.04 24.63
CA GLU A 96 -11.43 -30.37 25.52
C GLU A 96 -10.04 -30.99 25.32
N ASP A 97 -9.08 -30.18 24.88
CA ASP A 97 -7.67 -30.55 24.78
C ASP A 97 -6.87 -29.76 25.84
N THR A 98 -5.63 -30.18 26.12
CA THR A 98 -4.84 -29.65 27.26
C THR A 98 -4.58 -28.13 27.25
N GLN A 99 -4.68 -27.49 26.08
CA GLN A 99 -4.38 -26.07 25.86
C GLN A 99 -5.47 -25.36 25.04
N CYS A 100 -6.56 -26.05 24.67
CA CYS A 100 -7.62 -25.52 23.80
C CYS A 100 -8.97 -26.18 24.11
N ILE A 101 -10.05 -25.39 24.13
CA ILE A 101 -11.43 -25.90 24.26
C ILE A 101 -12.21 -25.55 23.00
N HIS A 102 -12.84 -26.55 22.37
CA HIS A 102 -13.66 -26.39 21.17
C HIS A 102 -15.16 -26.43 21.52
N LEU A 103 -15.86 -25.35 21.17
CA LEU A 103 -17.29 -25.16 21.40
C LEU A 103 -17.99 -24.91 20.08
N ASP A 104 -19.11 -25.59 19.85
CA ASP A 104 -19.95 -25.33 18.69
C ASP A 104 -21.32 -24.79 19.15
N PHE A 105 -21.78 -23.70 18.57
CA PHE A 105 -23.11 -23.16 18.85
C PHE A 105 -23.85 -22.76 17.56
N TRP A 106 -25.17 -22.88 17.59
CA TRP A 106 -26.01 -22.42 16.49
C TRP A 106 -26.22 -20.91 16.58
N CYS A 107 -25.99 -20.19 15.47
CA CYS A 107 -26.24 -18.76 15.38
C CYS A 107 -27.51 -18.52 14.54
N PRO A 108 -28.62 -18.05 15.16
CA PRO A 108 -29.86 -17.76 14.43
C PRO A 108 -29.70 -16.69 13.36
N ILE A 109 -28.79 -15.72 13.57
CA ILE A 109 -28.57 -14.57 12.67
C ILE A 109 -28.10 -15.04 11.28
N ILE A 110 -27.10 -15.91 11.24
CA ILE A 110 -26.55 -16.44 9.98
C ILE A 110 -27.14 -17.81 9.60
N ASN A 111 -28.10 -18.31 10.40
CA ASN A 111 -28.71 -19.63 10.30
C ASN A 111 -27.67 -20.75 10.07
N ASN A 112 -26.58 -20.71 10.83
CA ASN A 112 -25.45 -21.62 10.65
C ASN A 112 -24.72 -21.88 11.99
N LYS A 113 -23.98 -22.99 12.03
CA LYS A 113 -23.18 -23.43 13.18
C LYS A 113 -21.84 -22.70 13.21
N ILE A 114 -21.47 -22.18 14.38
CA ILE A 114 -20.20 -21.50 14.64
C ILE A 114 -19.37 -22.35 15.58
N ARG A 115 -18.15 -22.68 15.17
CA ARG A 115 -17.10 -23.23 16.05
C ARG A 115 -16.30 -22.10 16.66
N PHE A 116 -16.24 -22.06 17.97
CA PHE A 116 -15.34 -21.21 18.73
C PHE A 116 -14.29 -22.07 19.44
N SER A 117 -13.02 -21.68 19.34
CA SER A 117 -11.92 -22.41 19.99
C SER A 117 -11.13 -21.50 20.90
N ALA A 118 -11.16 -21.81 22.18
CA ALA A 118 -10.64 -20.97 23.22
C ALA A 118 -9.27 -21.47 23.67
N VAL A 119 -8.24 -20.62 23.49
CA VAL A 119 -6.84 -21.05 23.57
C VAL A 119 -6.15 -20.53 24.84
N TYR A 120 -5.36 -21.39 25.47
CA TYR A 120 -4.34 -21.01 26.45
C TYR A 120 -3.05 -21.78 26.17
N GLY A 121 -2.17 -21.18 25.38
CA GLY A 121 -0.91 -21.78 24.97
C GLY A 121 0.11 -21.84 26.09
N GLY A 122 0.89 -22.91 26.15
CA GLY A 122 1.95 -23.10 27.12
C GLY A 122 3.06 -22.06 26.97
N HIS A 123 3.76 -21.74 28.06
CA HIS A 123 4.85 -20.74 28.04
C HIS A 123 6.14 -21.25 27.38
N CYS A 124 6.33 -22.57 27.30
CA CYS A 124 7.49 -23.21 26.68
C CYS A 124 7.16 -23.65 25.25
N SER A 125 8.07 -23.40 24.32
CA SER A 125 7.89 -23.74 22.89
C SER A 125 7.62 -25.23 22.67
N THR A 126 8.32 -26.12 23.38
CA THR A 126 8.11 -27.57 23.28
C THR A 126 6.70 -27.99 23.70
N VAL A 127 6.16 -27.40 24.77
CA VAL A 127 4.81 -27.71 25.28
C VAL A 127 3.74 -27.15 24.35
N ARG A 128 3.99 -25.97 23.77
CA ARG A 128 3.06 -25.29 22.86
C ARG A 128 2.87 -26.02 21.52
N ARG A 129 3.81 -26.89 21.11
CA ARG A 129 3.65 -27.66 19.88
C ARG A 129 2.42 -28.55 19.86
N ILE A 130 2.01 -29.06 21.03
CA ILE A 130 0.78 -29.87 21.17
C ILE A 130 -0.44 -29.02 20.76
N LEU A 131 -0.51 -27.76 21.20
CA LEU A 131 -1.58 -26.84 20.79
C LEU A 131 -1.63 -26.63 19.26
N TRP A 132 -0.48 -26.58 18.58
CA TRP A 132 -0.44 -26.43 17.12
C TRP A 132 -0.99 -27.66 16.41
N GLU A 133 -0.70 -28.85 16.93
CA GLU A 133 -1.26 -30.10 16.41
C GLU A 133 -2.77 -30.18 16.65
N ASP A 134 -3.25 -29.78 17.84
CA ASP A 134 -4.67 -29.77 18.21
C ASP A 134 -5.48 -28.83 17.30
N LEU A 135 -5.03 -27.58 17.12
CA LEU A 135 -5.67 -26.62 16.22
C LEU A 135 -5.67 -27.12 14.77
N ASN A 136 -4.57 -27.71 14.32
CA ASN A 136 -4.49 -28.25 12.97
C ASN A 136 -5.47 -29.41 12.76
N ASN A 137 -5.64 -30.30 13.76
CA ASN A 137 -6.62 -31.37 13.69
C ASN A 137 -8.04 -30.81 13.61
N ALA A 138 -8.36 -29.77 14.38
CA ALA A 138 -9.66 -29.12 14.38
C ALA A 138 -10.00 -28.35 13.08
N SER A 139 -9.00 -28.06 12.24
CA SER A 139 -9.16 -27.29 10.99
C SER A 139 -9.80 -28.07 9.84
N THR A 140 -9.96 -29.40 9.97
CA THR A 140 -10.33 -30.30 8.87
C THR A 140 -11.82 -30.32 8.51
N ASP A 141 -12.69 -29.74 9.36
CA ASP A 141 -14.13 -29.64 9.09
C ASP A 141 -14.49 -28.29 8.46
N SER A 142 -15.33 -28.30 7.41
CA SER A 142 -15.71 -27.13 6.59
C SER A 142 -16.62 -26.09 7.29
N HIS A 143 -16.49 -25.91 8.61
CA HIS A 143 -17.36 -25.06 9.43
C HIS A 143 -16.86 -23.62 9.57
N LEU A 144 -17.76 -22.73 9.98
CA LEU A 144 -17.41 -21.37 10.41
C LEU A 144 -16.57 -21.45 11.69
N TRP A 145 -15.33 -20.96 11.66
CA TRP A 145 -14.40 -21.13 12.78
C TRP A 145 -13.77 -19.81 13.25
N ILE A 146 -13.86 -19.56 14.56
CA ILE A 146 -13.22 -18.46 15.28
C ILE A 146 -12.35 -19.05 16.40
N VAL A 147 -11.09 -18.67 16.48
CA VAL A 147 -10.14 -19.11 17.52
C VAL A 147 -9.72 -17.89 18.32
N GLY A 148 -9.87 -17.88 19.64
CA GLY A 148 -9.55 -16.74 20.48
C GLY A 148 -8.89 -17.13 21.79
N GLY A 149 -7.86 -16.41 22.24
CA GLY A 149 -7.19 -16.75 23.50
C GLY A 149 -5.80 -16.17 23.67
N ASP A 150 -5.13 -16.58 24.75
CA ASP A 150 -3.72 -16.31 25.01
C ASP A 150 -2.85 -17.39 24.37
N PHE A 151 -2.16 -17.05 23.30
CA PHE A 151 -1.29 -17.99 22.58
C PHE A 151 0.11 -18.09 23.20
N ASN A 152 0.45 -17.21 24.15
CA ASN A 152 1.77 -17.10 24.77
C ASN A 152 2.95 -16.94 23.79
N THR A 153 2.66 -16.51 22.56
CA THR A 153 3.63 -16.25 21.50
C THR A 153 3.24 -15.01 20.70
N ILE A 154 4.18 -14.46 19.95
CA ILE A 154 3.97 -13.31 19.05
C ILE A 154 4.10 -13.76 17.60
N LEU A 155 3.48 -13.03 16.67
CA LEU A 155 3.53 -13.34 15.24
C LEU A 155 4.61 -12.52 14.51
N SER A 156 4.93 -11.34 15.03
CA SER A 156 5.94 -10.46 14.46
C SER A 156 6.77 -9.77 15.54
N LEU A 157 7.93 -9.22 15.15
CA LEU A 157 8.80 -8.48 16.06
C LEU A 157 8.16 -7.16 16.54
N ASP A 158 7.22 -6.60 15.79
CA ASP A 158 6.51 -5.35 16.15
C ASP A 158 5.55 -5.55 17.34
N GLU A 159 5.22 -6.79 17.64
CA GLU A 159 4.36 -7.18 18.76
C GLU A 159 5.14 -7.41 20.05
N HIS A 160 6.40 -6.98 20.07
CA HIS A 160 7.28 -7.04 21.22
C HIS A 160 7.89 -5.67 21.52
N LYS A 161 7.91 -5.29 22.79
CA LYS A 161 8.67 -4.14 23.29
C LYS A 161 9.38 -4.49 24.59
N GLY A 162 10.68 -4.22 24.66
CA GLY A 162 11.52 -4.50 25.83
C GLY A 162 12.95 -4.85 25.45
N SER A 163 13.77 -5.12 26.46
CA SER A 163 15.23 -5.34 26.36
C SER A 163 15.63 -6.78 25.99
N SER A 164 14.68 -7.71 25.86
CA SER A 164 14.97 -9.11 25.52
C SER A 164 14.46 -9.47 24.13
N SER A 165 15.33 -10.00 23.27
CA SER A 165 14.91 -10.41 21.93
C SER A 165 14.04 -11.68 22.00
N PRO A 166 12.87 -11.72 21.33
CA PRO A 166 12.07 -12.94 21.22
C PRO A 166 12.78 -13.98 20.36
N TYR A 167 12.54 -15.26 20.64
CA TYR A 167 13.15 -16.36 19.89
C TYR A 167 12.44 -16.54 18.55
N TYR A 168 13.16 -16.36 17.44
CA TYR A 168 12.57 -16.28 16.10
C TYR A 168 11.83 -17.56 15.68
N LYS A 169 12.28 -18.72 16.16
CA LYS A 169 11.63 -19.99 15.88
C LYS A 169 10.22 -20.07 16.46
N ASP A 170 9.95 -19.43 17.59
CA ASP A 170 8.61 -19.42 18.19
C ASP A 170 7.62 -18.60 17.36
N LEU A 171 8.11 -17.59 16.63
CA LEU A 171 7.32 -16.80 15.68
C LEU A 171 7.04 -17.61 14.41
N GLU A 172 8.07 -18.33 13.92
CA GLU A 172 7.98 -19.20 12.75
C GLU A 172 7.00 -20.36 13.00
N ASP A 173 7.16 -21.11 14.09
CA ASP A 173 6.27 -22.21 14.48
C ASP A 173 4.80 -21.73 14.63
N PHE A 174 4.58 -20.50 15.11
CA PHE A 174 3.21 -19.95 15.22
C PHE A 174 2.63 -19.51 13.88
N SER A 175 3.42 -18.83 13.05
CA SER A 175 3.01 -18.45 11.69
C SER A 175 2.64 -19.67 10.87
N ASP A 176 3.47 -20.71 10.93
CA ASP A 176 3.28 -21.98 10.25
C ASP A 176 1.98 -22.67 10.70
N CYS A 177 1.66 -22.63 12.00
CA CYS A 177 0.40 -23.15 12.52
C CYS A 177 -0.82 -22.39 11.97
N ILE A 178 -0.78 -21.05 11.96
CA ILE A 178 -1.89 -20.23 11.42
C ILE A 178 -2.12 -20.55 9.95
N ASP A 179 -1.04 -20.63 9.17
CA ASP A 179 -1.08 -20.97 7.75
C ASP A 179 -1.62 -22.38 7.52
N ALA A 180 -1.14 -23.36 8.29
CA ALA A 180 -1.60 -24.75 8.19
C ALA A 180 -3.09 -24.90 8.51
N CYS A 181 -3.60 -24.12 9.46
CA CYS A 181 -5.01 -24.13 9.85
C CYS A 181 -5.91 -23.28 8.92
N GLY A 182 -5.35 -22.58 7.94
CA GLY A 182 -6.10 -21.65 7.09
C GLY A 182 -6.73 -20.49 7.87
N LEU A 183 -6.11 -20.10 8.98
CA LEU A 183 -6.59 -19.05 9.87
C LEU A 183 -6.01 -17.70 9.43
N THR A 184 -6.72 -16.62 9.78
CA THR A 184 -6.25 -15.26 9.56
C THR A 184 -6.48 -14.43 10.81
N ALA A 185 -5.50 -13.62 11.19
CA ALA A 185 -5.64 -12.72 12.33
C ALA A 185 -6.56 -11.54 12.02
N GLN A 186 -7.52 -11.27 12.91
CA GLN A 186 -8.46 -10.19 12.76
C GLN A 186 -7.79 -8.83 13.07
N PRO A 187 -7.94 -7.80 12.20
CA PRO A 187 -7.54 -6.42 12.52
C PRO A 187 -8.27 -5.88 13.75
N PHE A 188 -7.55 -5.13 14.58
CA PHE A 188 -8.03 -4.62 15.86
C PHE A 188 -7.95 -3.09 15.98
N THR A 189 -8.73 -2.51 16.89
CA THR A 189 -8.62 -1.12 17.36
C THR A 189 -8.06 -1.08 18.78
N GLY A 190 -7.28 -0.04 19.11
CA GLY A 190 -6.64 0.14 20.41
C GLY A 190 -5.18 -0.32 20.46
N GLY A 191 -4.56 -0.23 21.64
CA GLY A 191 -3.11 -0.44 21.77
C GLY A 191 -2.66 -1.88 21.46
N ILE A 192 -1.60 -2.02 20.65
CA ILE A 192 -1.04 -3.29 20.12
C ILE A 192 -0.76 -4.33 21.21
N PHE A 193 -0.13 -3.93 22.31
CA PHE A 193 0.27 -4.86 23.36
C PHE A 193 -0.91 -5.25 24.24
N THR A 194 -1.22 -6.54 24.26
CA THR A 194 -2.27 -7.11 25.10
C THR A 194 -1.74 -7.52 26.46
N TRP A 195 -0.45 -7.86 26.57
CA TRP A 195 0.19 -8.25 27.82
C TRP A 195 1.36 -7.33 28.20
N SER A 196 1.57 -7.12 29.50
CA SER A 196 2.79 -6.50 30.01
C SER A 196 3.22 -7.02 31.38
N GLY A 197 4.51 -7.29 31.57
CA GLY A 197 5.05 -7.73 32.87
C GLY A 197 6.50 -7.34 33.08
N THR A 198 6.96 -7.42 34.34
CA THR A 198 8.35 -7.12 34.72
C THR A 198 9.16 -8.40 34.82
N ARG A 199 10.33 -8.45 34.17
CA ARG A 199 11.29 -9.57 34.21
C ARG A 199 12.64 -9.07 34.71
N SER A 200 13.59 -9.98 34.93
CA SER A 200 14.95 -9.66 35.40
C SER A 200 15.70 -8.64 34.54
N LYS A 201 15.37 -8.56 33.23
CA LYS A 201 15.96 -7.59 32.28
C LYS A 201 15.12 -6.32 32.09
N GLY A 202 14.13 -6.08 32.94
CA GLY A 202 13.23 -4.92 32.89
C GLY A 202 11.81 -5.24 32.44
N LYS A 203 11.05 -4.18 32.15
CA LYS A 203 9.64 -4.26 31.75
C LYS A 203 9.50 -4.73 30.30
N LEU A 204 8.52 -5.59 30.08
CA LEU A 204 8.25 -6.26 28.83
C LEU A 204 6.80 -6.06 28.43
N TRP A 205 6.55 -5.83 27.14
CA TRP A 205 5.21 -5.78 26.56
C TRP A 205 5.15 -6.71 25.35
N ARG A 206 4.07 -7.48 25.24
CA ARG A 206 3.86 -8.44 24.15
C ARG A 206 2.39 -8.47 23.73
N ARG A 207 2.11 -8.84 22.48
CA ARG A 207 0.75 -9.19 22.03
C ARG A 207 0.58 -10.71 22.02
N LEU A 208 0.15 -11.25 23.14
CA LEU A 208 -0.03 -12.69 23.34
C LEU A 208 -1.46 -13.14 23.04
N ASP A 209 -2.42 -12.25 23.29
CA ASP A 209 -3.85 -12.50 23.14
C ASP A 209 -4.31 -12.17 21.71
N ARG A 210 -5.05 -13.10 21.08
CA ARG A 210 -5.50 -12.94 19.68
C ARG A 210 -6.86 -13.55 19.45
N VAL A 211 -7.47 -13.07 18.38
CA VAL A 211 -8.58 -13.72 17.69
C VAL A 211 -8.17 -13.97 16.24
N LEU A 212 -8.33 -15.21 15.81
CA LEU A 212 -8.12 -15.73 14.46
C LEU A 212 -9.44 -16.27 13.93
N HIS A 213 -9.61 -16.28 12.61
CA HIS A 213 -10.81 -16.84 11.98
C HIS A 213 -10.46 -17.48 10.64
N ASN A 214 -11.25 -18.47 10.21
CA ASN A 214 -11.09 -19.08 8.89
C ASN A 214 -11.87 -18.31 7.80
N GLN A 215 -11.72 -18.76 6.56
CA GLN A 215 -12.39 -18.15 5.40
C GLN A 215 -13.92 -18.17 5.52
N SER A 216 -14.50 -19.27 6.01
CA SER A 216 -15.95 -19.42 6.18
C SER A 216 -16.55 -18.37 7.13
N ALA A 217 -15.83 -17.98 8.19
CA ALA A 217 -16.23 -16.90 9.08
C ALA A 217 -16.24 -15.51 8.42
N ILE A 218 -15.27 -15.23 7.55
CA ILE A 218 -15.21 -14.00 6.76
C ILE A 218 -16.36 -13.93 5.74
N GLU A 219 -16.80 -15.08 5.23
CA GLU A 219 -17.90 -15.17 4.27
C GLU A 219 -19.25 -14.90 4.93
N ALA A 220 -19.48 -15.49 6.10
CA ALA A 220 -20.73 -15.37 6.84
C ALA A 220 -21.02 -13.97 7.39
N PHE A 221 -20.02 -13.27 7.91
CA PHE A 221 -20.21 -11.92 8.48
C PHE A 221 -19.79 -10.82 7.51
N LYS A 222 -20.59 -9.75 7.42
CA LYS A 222 -20.22 -8.56 6.62
C LYS A 222 -19.14 -7.74 7.33
N GLU A 223 -19.25 -7.61 8.64
CA GLU A 223 -18.26 -6.94 9.49
C GLU A 223 -17.90 -7.82 10.69
N ILE A 224 -16.60 -7.93 10.96
CA ILE A 224 -16.05 -8.49 12.20
C ILE A 224 -15.11 -7.42 12.73
N ASN A 225 -15.33 -6.97 13.96
CA ASN A 225 -14.56 -5.94 14.64
C ASN A 225 -13.91 -6.53 15.88
N LEU A 226 -12.62 -6.24 16.08
CA LEU A 226 -11.88 -6.62 17.28
C LEU A 226 -11.40 -5.35 17.98
N THR A 227 -11.62 -5.24 19.28
CA THR A 227 -11.16 -4.11 20.08
C THR A 227 -10.33 -4.62 21.26
N HIS A 228 -9.14 -4.05 21.44
CA HIS A 228 -8.32 -4.28 22.64
C HIS A 228 -8.77 -3.32 23.74
N LEU A 229 -9.48 -3.83 24.74
CA LEU A 229 -10.03 -3.01 25.83
C LEU A 229 -8.93 -2.56 26.79
N SER A 230 -9.21 -1.51 27.56
CA SER A 230 -8.31 -1.00 28.59
C SER A 230 -8.11 -2.02 29.69
N LYS A 231 -6.87 -2.15 30.17
CA LYS A 231 -6.52 -2.96 31.34
C LYS A 231 -6.67 -2.11 32.61
N THR A 232 -7.21 -2.70 33.68
CA THR A 232 -7.28 -2.08 35.01
C THR A 232 -6.29 -2.76 35.97
N THR A 233 -6.60 -3.98 36.41
CA THR A 233 -5.80 -4.75 37.38
C THR A 233 -5.07 -5.98 36.79
N SER A 234 -5.43 -6.39 35.57
CA SER A 234 -4.81 -7.52 34.87
C SER A 234 -3.51 -7.12 34.15
N ASP A 235 -2.57 -8.07 34.05
CA ASP A 235 -1.42 -7.94 33.16
C ASP A 235 -1.78 -8.17 31.68
N HIS A 236 -2.99 -8.67 31.40
CA HIS A 236 -3.60 -8.81 30.07
C HIS A 236 -4.70 -7.75 29.80
N LYS A 237 -5.00 -7.51 28.52
CA LYS A 237 -6.13 -6.71 28.05
C LYS A 237 -7.27 -7.62 27.60
N PRO A 238 -8.52 -7.34 28.00
CA PRO A 238 -9.67 -8.03 27.44
C PRO A 238 -9.82 -7.76 25.94
N LEU A 239 -10.33 -8.74 25.21
CA LEU A 239 -10.61 -8.64 23.78
C LEU A 239 -12.14 -8.63 23.57
N LEU A 240 -12.63 -7.69 22.77
CA LEU A 240 -14.04 -7.62 22.36
C LEU A 240 -14.13 -7.91 20.86
N ILE A 241 -14.84 -8.97 20.48
CA ILE A 241 -15.15 -9.29 19.09
C ILE A 241 -16.64 -9.01 18.83
N GLN A 242 -16.94 -8.21 17.80
CA GLN A 242 -18.30 -7.92 17.36
C GLN A 242 -18.48 -8.39 15.92
N CYS A 243 -19.49 -9.20 15.65
CA CYS A 243 -19.82 -9.64 14.29
C CYS A 243 -21.19 -9.08 13.87
N LYS A 244 -21.25 -8.40 12.71
CA LYS A 244 -22.45 -7.73 12.19
C LYS A 244 -22.81 -8.22 10.78
N GLU A 245 -24.11 -8.35 10.53
CA GLU A 245 -24.66 -8.83 9.26
C GLU A 245 -25.28 -7.73 8.37
N GLN A 246 -25.82 -6.65 8.95
CA GLN A 246 -26.43 -5.57 8.16
C GLN A 246 -25.38 -4.71 7.45
N GLY A 247 -25.60 -4.47 6.16
CA GLY A 247 -24.71 -3.67 5.32
C GLY A 247 -25.16 -2.21 5.25
N PHE A 248 -24.22 -1.36 4.84
CA PHE A 248 -24.43 0.07 4.55
C PHE A 248 -25.72 0.38 3.78
N LYS A 249 -26.57 1.27 4.35
CA LYS A 249 -27.90 1.69 3.83
C LYS A 249 -27.90 3.02 3.05
N GLY A 250 -26.75 3.61 2.72
CA GLY A 250 -26.71 4.89 1.99
C GLY A 250 -26.72 4.78 0.46
N PRO A 251 -27.02 5.89 -0.25
CA PRO A 251 -27.00 5.94 -1.71
C PRO A 251 -25.56 5.72 -2.22
N LYS A 252 -25.38 4.74 -3.11
CA LYS A 252 -24.07 4.44 -3.72
C LYS A 252 -23.88 5.25 -5.00
N PRO A 253 -22.74 5.93 -5.19
CA PRO A 253 -22.48 6.64 -6.43
C PRO A 253 -22.36 5.65 -7.61
N PHE A 254 -22.89 6.04 -8.77
CA PHE A 254 -22.73 5.30 -10.01
C PHE A 254 -21.24 5.08 -10.33
N ARG A 255 -20.89 3.85 -10.73
CA ARG A 255 -19.54 3.51 -11.20
C ARG A 255 -19.64 2.55 -12.38
N PHE A 256 -18.94 2.88 -13.45
CA PHE A 256 -18.80 2.04 -14.63
C PHE A 256 -18.09 0.72 -14.29
N LEU A 257 -18.66 -0.40 -14.71
CA LEU A 257 -18.07 -1.72 -14.55
C LEU A 257 -17.43 -2.15 -15.88
N ASN A 258 -16.14 -2.52 -15.86
CA ASN A 258 -15.43 -2.89 -17.10
C ASN A 258 -16.07 -4.09 -17.79
N VAL A 259 -16.62 -5.03 -17.00
CA VAL A 259 -17.31 -6.23 -17.50
C VAL A 259 -18.49 -5.90 -18.41
N TRP A 260 -19.11 -4.71 -18.29
CA TRP A 260 -20.18 -4.28 -19.19
C TRP A 260 -19.77 -4.27 -20.65
N THR A 261 -18.50 -3.98 -20.92
CA THR A 261 -17.98 -3.92 -22.30
C THR A 261 -17.87 -5.28 -22.99
N THR A 262 -17.95 -6.38 -22.23
CA THR A 262 -17.93 -7.75 -22.77
C THR A 262 -19.26 -8.16 -23.38
N HIS A 263 -20.35 -7.46 -23.08
CA HIS A 263 -21.67 -7.76 -23.63
C HIS A 263 -21.81 -7.17 -25.03
N HIS A 264 -22.24 -7.99 -25.99
CA HIS A 264 -22.33 -7.63 -27.42
C HIS A 264 -23.16 -6.35 -27.67
N SER A 265 -24.25 -6.15 -26.94
CA SER A 265 -25.14 -4.99 -27.10
C SER A 265 -24.61 -3.69 -26.47
N PHE A 266 -23.50 -3.72 -25.73
CA PHE A 266 -23.02 -2.56 -24.96
C PHE A 266 -22.75 -1.34 -25.84
N LEU A 267 -21.98 -1.53 -26.92
CA LEU A 267 -21.63 -0.45 -27.84
C LEU A 267 -22.85 0.12 -28.57
N GLU A 268 -23.81 -0.74 -28.91
CA GLU A 268 -25.05 -0.34 -29.56
C GLU A 268 -25.89 0.56 -28.64
N VAL A 269 -26.06 0.19 -27.37
CA VAL A 269 -26.79 0.99 -26.37
C VAL A 269 -26.15 2.37 -26.20
N VAL A 270 -24.82 2.44 -26.11
CA VAL A 270 -24.10 3.71 -26.01
C VAL A 270 -24.27 4.52 -27.29
N SER A 271 -24.10 3.91 -28.47
CA SER A 271 -24.20 4.56 -29.77
C SER A 271 -25.60 5.12 -30.04
N ASN A 272 -26.64 4.36 -29.74
CA ASN A 272 -28.03 4.76 -29.89
C ASN A 272 -28.35 5.97 -29.01
N TYR A 273 -27.99 5.91 -27.72
CA TYR A 273 -28.14 7.06 -26.82
C TYR A 273 -27.37 8.29 -27.33
N TRP A 274 -26.14 8.10 -27.81
CA TRP A 274 -25.30 9.21 -28.25
C TRP A 274 -25.84 9.89 -29.52
N ALA A 275 -26.41 9.13 -30.44
CA ALA A 275 -27.00 9.62 -31.69
C ALA A 275 -28.27 10.45 -31.46
N HIS A 276 -29.09 10.07 -30.47
CA HIS A 276 -30.34 10.76 -30.12
C HIS A 276 -30.16 11.86 -29.06
N SER A 277 -28.96 12.01 -28.50
CA SER A 277 -28.65 13.08 -27.56
C SER A 277 -28.52 14.42 -28.30
N PRO A 278 -28.96 15.54 -27.69
CA PRO A 278 -28.78 16.87 -28.28
C PRO A 278 -27.33 17.11 -28.69
N ARG A 279 -27.11 17.72 -29.86
CA ARG A 279 -25.80 18.20 -30.31
C ARG A 279 -25.38 19.44 -29.51
N THR A 280 -25.12 19.26 -28.22
CA THR A 280 -24.49 20.28 -27.38
C THR A 280 -22.98 20.11 -27.50
N GLY A 281 -22.30 21.13 -28.02
CA GLY A 281 -20.85 21.15 -28.16
C GLY A 281 -20.14 21.39 -26.83
N GLY A 282 -18.85 21.09 -26.80
CA GLY A 282 -17.97 21.56 -25.73
C GLY A 282 -18.01 20.76 -24.42
N MET A 283 -17.39 21.33 -23.39
CA MET A 283 -17.25 20.72 -22.07
C MET A 283 -18.60 20.48 -21.39
N THR A 284 -19.51 21.45 -21.45
CA THR A 284 -20.84 21.37 -20.82
C THR A 284 -21.73 20.36 -21.54
N GLY A 285 -21.71 20.35 -22.87
CA GLY A 285 -22.44 19.40 -23.70
C GLY A 285 -22.00 17.96 -23.43
N PHE A 286 -20.69 17.70 -23.46
CA PHE A 286 -20.15 16.38 -23.15
C PHE A 286 -20.51 15.91 -21.73
N ALA A 287 -20.42 16.81 -20.74
CA ALA A 287 -20.82 16.49 -19.37
C ALA A 287 -22.31 16.13 -19.25
N SER A 288 -23.18 16.84 -19.98
CA SER A 288 -24.61 16.57 -20.01
C SER A 288 -24.93 15.20 -20.61
N LYS A 289 -24.29 14.87 -21.74
CA LYS A 289 -24.41 13.55 -22.38
C LYS A 289 -23.98 12.42 -21.45
N LEU A 290 -22.83 12.55 -20.78
CA LEU A 290 -22.39 11.57 -19.79
C LEU A 290 -23.37 11.43 -18.62
N LYS A 291 -23.93 12.54 -18.13
CA LYS A 291 -24.91 12.54 -17.04
C LYS A 291 -26.18 11.76 -17.44
N GLY A 292 -26.72 11.99 -18.63
CA GLY A 292 -27.90 11.27 -19.11
C GLY A 292 -27.65 9.81 -19.51
N LEU A 293 -26.40 9.44 -19.85
CA LEU A 293 -26.04 8.05 -20.13
C LEU A 293 -26.08 7.15 -18.87
N LYS A 294 -25.84 7.72 -17.67
CA LYS A 294 -25.83 6.95 -16.41
C LYS A 294 -27.11 6.15 -16.17
N PRO A 295 -28.33 6.74 -16.17
CA PRO A 295 -29.57 5.99 -15.96
C PRO A 295 -29.81 4.94 -17.04
N VAL A 296 -29.43 5.22 -18.30
CA VAL A 296 -29.55 4.26 -19.41
C VAL A 296 -28.71 3.02 -19.16
N LEU A 297 -27.42 3.20 -18.81
CA LEU A 297 -26.53 2.08 -18.49
C LEU A 297 -26.95 1.36 -17.20
N ALA A 298 -27.45 2.08 -16.20
CA ALA A 298 -27.95 1.47 -14.97
C ALA A 298 -29.17 0.57 -15.22
N HIS A 299 -30.12 1.04 -16.04
CA HIS A 299 -31.29 0.26 -16.42
C HIS A 299 -30.89 -0.96 -17.28
N TRP A 300 -30.06 -0.76 -18.30
CA TRP A 300 -29.54 -1.83 -19.14
C TRP A 300 -28.77 -2.88 -18.34
N SER A 301 -27.88 -2.47 -17.44
CA SER A 301 -27.13 -3.39 -16.58
C SER A 301 -28.05 -4.20 -15.68
N LYS A 302 -29.14 -3.61 -15.16
CA LYS A 302 -30.11 -4.33 -14.33
C LYS A 302 -30.80 -5.44 -15.13
N ASN A 303 -31.11 -5.19 -16.41
CA ASN A 303 -31.83 -6.13 -17.26
C ASN A 303 -30.92 -7.25 -17.82
N HIS A 304 -29.67 -6.95 -18.20
CA HIS A 304 -28.78 -7.91 -18.86
C HIS A 304 -27.78 -8.60 -17.92
N PHE A 305 -27.28 -7.92 -16.89
CA PHE A 305 -26.32 -8.50 -15.94
C PHE A 305 -26.98 -8.95 -14.63
N GLY A 306 -28.10 -8.32 -14.24
CA GLY A 306 -28.85 -8.68 -13.04
C GLY A 306 -27.96 -8.89 -11.80
N ASN A 307 -28.14 -10.04 -11.14
CA ASN A 307 -27.26 -10.48 -10.06
C ASN A 307 -26.25 -11.52 -10.57
N ILE A 308 -25.03 -11.06 -10.88
CA ILE A 308 -23.92 -11.89 -11.37
C ILE A 308 -23.69 -13.12 -10.47
N PHE A 309 -23.82 -12.98 -9.15
CA PHE A 309 -23.59 -14.09 -8.21
C PHE A 309 -24.67 -15.16 -8.28
N LYS A 310 -25.92 -14.74 -8.53
CA LYS A 310 -27.03 -15.68 -8.74
C LYS A 310 -26.84 -16.42 -10.07
N GLU A 311 -26.45 -15.70 -11.13
CA GLU A 311 -26.18 -16.28 -12.45
C GLU A 311 -25.11 -17.38 -12.39
N VAL A 312 -24.00 -17.15 -11.66
CA VAL A 312 -22.94 -18.17 -11.45
C VAL A 312 -23.53 -19.41 -10.79
N LYS A 313 -24.24 -19.26 -9.68
CA LYS A 313 -24.82 -20.40 -8.95
C LYS A 313 -25.84 -21.18 -9.78
N ASP A 314 -26.69 -20.48 -10.52
CA ASP A 314 -27.69 -21.09 -11.40
C ASP A 314 -27.01 -21.85 -12.56
N ASN A 315 -25.92 -21.31 -13.11
CA ASN A 315 -25.14 -21.97 -14.17
C ASN A 315 -24.28 -23.13 -13.66
N GLU A 316 -23.78 -23.09 -12.42
CA GLU A 316 -23.11 -24.23 -11.77
C GLU A 316 -24.07 -25.42 -11.66
N ILE A 317 -25.30 -25.19 -11.19
CA ILE A 317 -26.33 -26.24 -11.09
C ILE A 317 -26.68 -26.80 -12.47
N LYS A 318 -26.83 -25.94 -13.49
CA LYS A 318 -27.13 -26.38 -14.85
C LYS A 318 -26.00 -27.18 -15.48
N ALA A 319 -24.75 -26.76 -15.29
CA ALA A 319 -23.59 -27.47 -15.81
C ALA A 319 -23.43 -28.83 -15.13
N ALA A 320 -23.62 -28.91 -13.81
CA ALA A 320 -23.60 -30.19 -13.08
C ALA A 320 -24.69 -31.15 -13.59
N ARG A 321 -25.93 -30.67 -13.74
CA ARG A 321 -27.03 -31.49 -14.28
C ARG A 321 -26.78 -31.95 -15.72
N ALA A 322 -26.35 -31.05 -16.60
CA ALA A 322 -26.07 -31.41 -17.99
C ALA A 322 -24.91 -32.41 -18.12
N GLN A 323 -23.95 -32.35 -17.19
CA GLN A 323 -22.85 -33.32 -17.09
C GLN A 323 -23.35 -34.68 -16.60
N GLU A 324 -24.17 -34.72 -15.55
CA GLU A 324 -24.83 -35.95 -15.06
C GLU A 324 -25.71 -36.59 -16.15
N ASP A 325 -26.48 -35.79 -16.89
CA ASP A 325 -27.34 -36.26 -17.98
C ASP A 325 -26.52 -36.89 -19.11
N PHE A 326 -25.34 -36.32 -19.44
CA PHE A 326 -24.42 -36.88 -20.44
C PHE A 326 -23.68 -38.13 -19.93
N GLU A 327 -23.32 -38.18 -18.65
CA GLU A 327 -22.70 -39.37 -18.03
C GLU A 327 -23.66 -40.55 -17.96
N ASN A 328 -24.94 -40.28 -17.69
CA ASN A 328 -26.00 -41.28 -17.67
C ASN A 328 -26.43 -41.71 -19.09
N ASP A 329 -26.29 -40.85 -20.09
CA ASP A 329 -26.68 -41.10 -21.48
C ASP A 329 -25.82 -40.30 -22.48
N PRO A 330 -24.72 -40.90 -22.98
CA PRO A 330 -23.67 -40.20 -23.72
C PRO A 330 -24.00 -39.98 -25.21
N THR A 331 -25.11 -39.32 -25.48
CA THR A 331 -25.51 -38.90 -26.85
C THR A 331 -24.81 -37.61 -27.29
N GLU A 332 -24.76 -37.38 -28.61
CA GLU A 332 -24.14 -36.18 -29.18
C GLU A 332 -24.90 -34.88 -28.80
N GLU A 333 -26.22 -34.95 -28.71
CA GLU A 333 -27.06 -33.84 -28.24
C GLU A 333 -26.77 -33.47 -26.79
N LYS A 334 -26.70 -34.47 -25.89
CA LYS A 334 -26.38 -34.24 -24.47
C LYS A 334 -24.94 -33.76 -24.28
N ARG A 335 -24.00 -34.22 -25.10
CA ARG A 335 -22.63 -33.66 -25.15
C ARG A 335 -22.63 -32.19 -25.53
N ALA A 336 -23.40 -31.79 -26.55
CA ALA A 336 -23.51 -30.40 -26.96
C ALA A 336 -24.14 -29.52 -25.87
N GLN A 337 -25.16 -30.03 -25.17
CA GLN A 337 -25.78 -29.34 -24.03
C GLN A 337 -24.82 -29.19 -22.85
N ALA A 338 -24.07 -30.22 -22.49
CA ALA A 338 -23.04 -30.17 -21.45
C ALA A 338 -21.95 -29.14 -21.81
N ASN A 339 -21.41 -29.18 -23.02
CA ASN A 339 -20.43 -28.21 -23.51
C ASN A 339 -20.95 -26.77 -23.46
N LEU A 340 -22.21 -26.55 -23.88
CA LEU A 340 -22.84 -25.23 -23.83
C LEU A 340 -23.04 -24.75 -22.38
N ALA A 341 -23.48 -25.63 -21.48
CA ALA A 341 -23.65 -25.32 -20.07
C ALA A 341 -22.30 -25.00 -19.39
N SER A 342 -21.25 -25.76 -19.69
CA SER A 342 -19.88 -25.48 -19.23
C SER A 342 -19.34 -24.16 -19.79
N ALA A 343 -19.55 -23.87 -21.07
CA ALA A 343 -19.16 -22.60 -21.67
C ALA A 343 -19.87 -21.40 -21.01
N ASN A 344 -21.17 -21.53 -20.73
CA ASN A 344 -21.95 -20.52 -20.01
C ASN A 344 -21.45 -20.33 -18.57
N LEU A 345 -21.13 -21.41 -17.87
CA LEU A 345 -20.54 -21.35 -16.53
C LEU A 345 -19.18 -20.63 -16.55
N ILE A 346 -18.28 -20.98 -17.47
CA ILE A 346 -16.97 -20.31 -17.64
C ILE A 346 -17.18 -18.81 -17.91
N LEU A 347 -18.13 -18.45 -18.77
CA LEU A 347 -18.44 -17.05 -19.07
C LEU A 347 -18.92 -16.30 -17.82
N SER A 348 -19.83 -16.87 -17.03
CA SER A 348 -20.33 -16.24 -15.78
C SER A 348 -19.23 -16.13 -14.72
N LEU A 349 -18.36 -17.14 -14.59
CA LEU A 349 -17.20 -17.10 -13.69
C LEU A 349 -16.21 -16.00 -14.09
N ASN A 350 -15.92 -15.85 -15.38
CA ASN A 350 -15.06 -14.78 -15.89
C ASN A 350 -15.65 -13.39 -15.56
N LYS A 351 -16.97 -13.21 -15.70
CA LYS A 351 -17.64 -11.95 -15.30
C LYS A 351 -17.47 -11.68 -13.79
N GLU A 352 -17.61 -12.70 -12.95
CA GLU A 352 -17.46 -12.57 -11.50
C GLU A 352 -16.02 -12.20 -11.12
N VAL A 353 -15.04 -12.88 -11.72
CA VAL A 353 -13.61 -12.60 -11.56
C VAL A 353 -13.31 -11.15 -11.93
N ASP A 354 -13.74 -10.69 -13.10
CA ASP A 354 -13.48 -9.33 -13.58
C ASP A 354 -14.11 -8.27 -12.65
N PHE A 355 -15.32 -8.53 -12.18
CA PHE A 355 -15.99 -7.69 -11.20
C PHE A 355 -15.19 -7.56 -9.90
N TRP A 356 -14.73 -8.67 -9.33
CA TRP A 356 -13.95 -8.65 -8.10
C TRP A 356 -12.54 -8.11 -8.30
N LYS A 357 -11.90 -8.40 -9.44
CA LYS A 357 -10.60 -7.86 -9.82
C LYS A 357 -10.62 -6.34 -9.90
N GLN A 358 -11.62 -5.76 -10.58
CA GLN A 358 -11.82 -4.32 -10.64
C GLN A 358 -12.01 -3.72 -9.23
N LYS A 359 -12.82 -4.36 -8.38
CA LYS A 359 -13.06 -3.91 -6.99
C LYS A 359 -11.85 -4.06 -6.08
N ALA A 360 -11.03 -5.10 -6.27
CA ALA A 360 -9.81 -5.35 -5.52
C ALA A 360 -8.72 -4.32 -5.87
N ASN A 361 -8.73 -3.82 -7.12
CA ASN A 361 -7.70 -2.96 -7.68
C ASN A 361 -6.31 -3.62 -7.57
N ILE A 362 -6.22 -4.90 -7.93
CA ILE A 362 -4.98 -5.69 -7.97
C ILE A 362 -4.38 -5.58 -9.37
N LYS A 363 -3.10 -5.16 -9.44
CA LYS A 363 -2.43 -4.83 -10.71
C LYS A 363 -1.49 -5.90 -11.26
N TRP A 364 -1.11 -6.89 -10.45
CA TRP A 364 0.04 -7.78 -10.73
C TRP A 364 -0.33 -9.23 -11.02
N MET A 365 -1.63 -9.56 -11.06
CA MET A 365 -2.09 -10.90 -11.43
C MET A 365 -2.34 -10.92 -12.94
N SER A 366 -1.37 -11.45 -13.70
CA SER A 366 -1.54 -11.79 -15.11
C SER A 366 -2.34 -13.08 -15.22
N GLU A 367 -3.47 -13.00 -15.94
CA GLU A 367 -4.31 -14.00 -16.65
C GLU A 367 -4.29 -15.51 -16.35
N GLY A 368 -3.51 -16.02 -15.41
CA GLY A 368 -3.27 -17.46 -15.23
C GLY A 368 -3.85 -18.09 -13.96
N ASP A 369 -4.30 -17.33 -12.96
CA ASP A 369 -4.89 -17.91 -11.74
C ASP A 369 -5.93 -16.98 -11.09
N CYS A 370 -7.15 -17.05 -11.60
CA CYS A 370 -8.24 -16.14 -11.28
C CYS A 370 -9.18 -16.71 -10.21
N ASN A 371 -8.68 -16.93 -8.99
CA ASN A 371 -9.53 -17.40 -7.89
C ASN A 371 -10.47 -16.28 -7.39
N SER A 372 -11.76 -16.33 -7.75
CA SER A 372 -12.77 -15.35 -7.32
C SER A 372 -12.90 -15.28 -5.79
N LYS A 373 -12.77 -16.41 -5.07
CA LYS A 373 -12.78 -16.47 -3.61
C LYS A 373 -11.63 -15.64 -3.02
N PHE A 374 -10.42 -15.78 -3.56
CA PHE A 374 -9.27 -14.97 -3.14
C PHE A 374 -9.54 -13.47 -3.29
N PHE A 375 -10.03 -13.02 -4.46
CA PHE A 375 -10.32 -11.61 -4.68
C PHE A 375 -11.44 -11.09 -3.77
N HIS A 376 -12.48 -11.89 -3.56
CA HIS A 376 -13.58 -11.55 -2.67
C HIS A 376 -13.10 -11.36 -1.23
N SER A 377 -12.34 -12.31 -0.69
CA SER A 377 -11.73 -12.22 0.65
C SER A 377 -10.82 -11.03 0.80
N PHE A 378 -9.97 -10.79 -0.22
CA PHE A 378 -9.07 -9.65 -0.25
C PHE A 378 -9.83 -8.33 -0.22
N VAL A 379 -10.90 -8.19 -1.01
CA VAL A 379 -11.75 -6.99 -1.00
C VAL A 379 -12.42 -6.79 0.35
N LYS A 380 -12.99 -7.84 0.95
CA LYS A 380 -13.60 -7.78 2.29
C LYS A 380 -12.58 -7.34 3.34
N SER A 381 -11.41 -7.96 3.38
CA SER A 381 -10.32 -7.62 4.31
C SER A 381 -9.86 -6.17 4.13
N LYS A 382 -9.65 -5.74 2.88
CA LYS A 382 -9.25 -4.37 2.54
C LYS A 382 -10.29 -3.33 2.94
N ARG A 383 -11.58 -3.59 2.70
CA ARG A 383 -12.67 -2.70 3.13
C ARG A 383 -12.69 -2.54 4.64
N ARG A 384 -12.55 -3.63 5.40
CA ARG A 384 -12.49 -3.58 6.87
C ARG A 384 -11.30 -2.76 7.36
N LYS A 385 -10.13 -2.90 6.73
CA LYS A 385 -8.93 -2.13 7.08
C LYS A 385 -9.05 -0.64 6.74
N LEU A 386 -9.81 -0.30 5.71
CA LEU A 386 -9.99 1.09 5.26
C LEU A 386 -11.21 1.79 5.90
N ALA A 387 -12.07 1.04 6.60
CA ALA A 387 -13.24 1.61 7.26
C ALA A 387 -12.81 2.52 8.42
N ILE A 388 -13.27 3.77 8.39
CA ILE A 388 -13.04 4.76 9.43
C ILE A 388 -14.12 4.58 10.47
N LYS A 389 -13.77 3.96 11.60
CA LYS A 389 -14.72 3.65 12.70
C LYS A 389 -14.71 4.71 13.79
N THR A 390 -13.53 5.27 14.05
CA THR A 390 -13.34 6.27 15.10
C THR A 390 -12.35 7.33 14.64
N ILE A 391 -12.60 8.58 14.99
CA ILE A 391 -11.69 9.71 14.78
C ILE A 391 -11.66 10.56 16.04
N HIS A 392 -10.51 11.12 16.38
CA HIS A 392 -10.37 12.11 17.42
C HIS A 392 -10.56 13.51 16.81
N ASP A 393 -11.38 14.34 17.44
CA ASP A 393 -11.50 15.76 17.10
C ASP A 393 -10.30 16.58 17.64
N ASP A 394 -10.28 17.87 17.33
CA ASP A 394 -9.22 18.80 17.78
C ASP A 394 -9.21 19.00 19.31
N GLN A 395 -10.32 18.72 20.02
CA GLN A 395 -10.41 18.75 21.48
C GLN A 395 -10.00 17.41 22.13
N GLY A 396 -9.74 16.37 21.34
CA GLY A 396 -9.36 15.04 21.79
C GLY A 396 -10.52 14.09 22.09
N ASN A 397 -11.77 14.48 21.80
CA ASN A 397 -12.94 13.62 21.95
C ASN A 397 -12.97 12.57 20.84
N ILE A 398 -13.48 11.37 21.16
CA ILE A 398 -13.55 10.26 20.22
C ILE A 398 -14.92 10.26 19.55
N LEU A 399 -14.95 10.58 18.26
CA LEU A 399 -16.12 10.49 17.39
C LEU A 399 -16.26 9.06 16.87
N THR A 400 -17.42 8.45 17.09
CA THR A 400 -17.71 7.04 16.72
C THR A 400 -18.85 6.91 15.72
N THR A 401 -19.71 7.92 15.60
CA THR A 401 -20.86 7.90 14.69
C THR A 401 -20.43 8.31 13.27
N GLN A 402 -21.07 7.70 12.27
CA GLN A 402 -20.80 8.02 10.86
C GLN A 402 -21.08 9.50 10.55
N GLU A 403 -22.08 10.10 11.19
CA GLU A 403 -22.48 11.48 10.98
C GLU A 403 -21.47 12.47 11.56
N ASP A 404 -21.00 12.24 12.79
CA ASP A 404 -20.01 13.10 13.43
C ASP A 404 -18.66 12.99 12.72
N ILE A 405 -18.25 11.77 12.31
CA ILE A 405 -17.05 11.56 11.49
C ILE A 405 -17.17 12.31 10.15
N CYS A 406 -18.33 12.30 9.51
CA CYS A 406 -18.57 13.08 8.29
C CYS A 406 -18.46 14.59 8.54
N ARG A 407 -19.05 15.11 9.63
CA ARG A 407 -19.01 16.53 9.98
C ARG A 407 -17.58 16.99 10.25
N GLU A 408 -16.82 16.23 11.03
CA GLU A 408 -15.43 16.53 11.34
C GLU A 408 -14.54 16.42 10.10
N ALA A 409 -14.80 15.47 9.20
CA ALA A 409 -14.07 15.38 7.94
C ALA A 409 -14.26 16.66 7.11
N ILE A 410 -15.51 17.15 6.98
CA ILE A 410 -15.82 18.37 6.24
C ILE A 410 -15.11 19.57 6.88
N HIS A 411 -15.23 19.73 8.20
CA HIS A 411 -14.55 20.79 8.95
C HIS A 411 -13.03 20.76 8.72
N TYR A 412 -12.39 19.62 8.97
CA TYR A 412 -10.95 19.43 8.82
C TYR A 412 -10.45 19.78 7.41
N PHE A 413 -11.03 19.17 6.37
CA PHE A 413 -10.53 19.34 5.01
C PHE A 413 -10.89 20.69 4.39
N SER A 414 -12.07 21.25 4.70
CA SER A 414 -12.41 22.61 4.26
C SER A 414 -11.42 23.64 4.81
N ASN A 415 -11.04 23.52 6.09
CA ASN A 415 -9.98 24.35 6.68
C ASN A 415 -8.62 24.10 6.03
N CYS A 416 -8.29 22.84 5.69
CA CYS A 416 -7.04 22.51 5.02
C CYS A 416 -6.91 23.15 3.63
N TYR A 417 -7.98 23.20 2.85
CA TYR A 417 -7.98 23.75 1.48
C TYR A 417 -8.42 25.21 1.38
N THR A 418 -8.56 25.89 2.52
CA THR A 418 -8.80 27.33 2.59
C THR A 418 -7.47 28.09 2.69
N THR A 419 -7.36 29.23 2.02
CA THR A 419 -6.20 30.13 2.11
C THR A 419 -6.08 30.70 3.53
N VAL A 420 -4.89 30.69 4.12
CA VAL A 420 -4.67 31.11 5.51
C VAL A 420 -3.95 32.47 5.60
N THR A 421 -3.23 32.90 4.56
CA THR A 421 -2.38 34.10 4.65
C THR A 421 -2.24 34.78 3.30
N LYS A 422 -2.13 36.13 3.28
CA LYS A 422 -1.61 36.83 2.10
C LYS A 422 -0.11 36.49 1.99
N SER A 423 0.24 35.66 1.02
CA SER A 423 1.63 35.33 0.67
C SER A 423 2.44 36.62 0.50
N ASP A 424 3.60 36.71 1.15
CA ASP A 424 4.58 37.75 0.85
C ASP A 424 5.31 37.39 -0.44
N GLU A 425 4.79 37.90 -1.56
CA GLU A 425 5.30 37.66 -2.91
C GLU A 425 6.69 38.26 -3.16
N SER A 426 7.14 39.20 -2.32
CA SER A 426 8.41 39.90 -2.50
C SER A 426 9.61 38.99 -2.29
N ILE A 427 9.48 37.98 -1.41
CA ILE A 427 10.53 37.07 -0.95
C ILE A 427 11.19 36.30 -2.10
N ILE A 428 10.50 36.09 -3.23
CA ILE A 428 11.00 35.23 -4.33
C ILE A 428 11.35 35.96 -5.60
N SER A 429 10.87 37.19 -5.72
CA SER A 429 11.07 38.01 -6.91
C SER A 429 12.54 38.18 -7.31
N GLN A 430 13.48 37.97 -6.37
CA GLN A 430 14.92 38.12 -6.54
C GLN A 430 15.67 36.84 -6.95
N PHE A 431 15.03 35.66 -6.88
CA PHE A 431 15.75 34.37 -6.94
C PHE A 431 15.42 33.49 -8.15
N ILE A 432 14.48 33.93 -9.00
CA ILE A 432 14.02 33.16 -10.15
C ILE A 432 14.30 33.93 -11.44
N ASP A 433 15.09 33.32 -12.30
CA ASP A 433 15.39 33.85 -13.62
C ASP A 433 14.25 33.55 -14.59
N GLN A 434 14.06 34.46 -15.56
CA GLN A 434 13.14 34.22 -16.67
C GLN A 434 13.81 33.28 -17.68
N VAL A 435 13.28 32.08 -17.82
CA VAL A 435 13.87 31.01 -18.67
C VAL A 435 12.91 30.51 -19.75
N ILE A 436 11.62 30.82 -19.61
CA ILE A 436 10.56 30.42 -20.53
C ILE A 436 10.42 31.48 -21.61
N ASP A 437 10.54 31.04 -22.87
CA ASP A 437 10.45 31.91 -24.04
C ASP A 437 9.05 31.89 -24.68
N HIS A 438 8.92 32.60 -25.81
CA HIS A 438 7.66 32.63 -26.56
C HIS A 438 7.26 31.28 -27.15
N ARG A 439 8.23 30.47 -27.62
CA ARG A 439 7.98 29.14 -28.22
C ARG A 439 7.50 28.15 -27.17
N ASP A 440 8.08 28.20 -25.96
CA ASP A 440 7.65 27.40 -24.83
C ASP A 440 6.20 27.71 -24.42
N ASN A 441 5.83 29.00 -24.41
CA ASN A 441 4.46 29.41 -24.17
C ASN A 441 3.50 28.92 -25.27
N GLN A 442 3.88 29.03 -26.54
CA GLN A 442 3.09 28.48 -27.66
C GLN A 442 2.86 26.98 -27.51
N LEU A 443 3.88 26.22 -27.05
CA LEU A 443 3.73 24.79 -26.79
C LEU A 443 2.62 24.51 -25.77
N ILE A 444 2.64 25.19 -24.62
CA ILE A 444 1.63 25.00 -23.56
C ILE A 444 0.24 25.40 -24.05
N CYS A 445 0.13 26.53 -24.75
CA CYS A 445 -1.13 27.13 -25.19
C CYS A 445 -1.75 26.49 -26.44
N SER A 446 -0.99 25.71 -27.22
CA SER A 446 -1.48 25.16 -28.48
C SER A 446 -2.73 24.29 -28.31
N ILE A 447 -3.70 24.43 -29.21
CA ILE A 447 -4.91 23.62 -29.20
C ILE A 447 -4.54 22.16 -29.52
N PRO A 448 -4.93 21.18 -28.69
CA PRO A 448 -4.52 19.80 -28.90
C PRO A 448 -5.23 19.16 -30.10
N SER A 449 -4.49 18.34 -30.84
CA SER A 449 -5.02 17.55 -31.96
C SER A 449 -5.72 16.27 -31.48
N GLU A 450 -6.54 15.65 -32.33
CA GLU A 450 -7.15 14.33 -32.06
C GLU A 450 -6.08 13.30 -31.66
N ALA A 451 -4.95 13.27 -32.37
CA ALA A 451 -3.86 12.33 -32.10
C ALA A 451 -3.24 12.54 -30.71
N GLU A 452 -3.04 13.80 -30.30
CA GLU A 452 -2.50 14.12 -28.98
C GLU A 452 -3.47 13.72 -27.85
N ILE A 453 -4.76 14.01 -28.04
CA ILE A 453 -5.82 13.66 -27.08
C ILE A 453 -5.94 12.14 -26.95
N TYR A 454 -5.99 11.42 -28.07
CA TYR A 454 -6.04 9.96 -28.08
C TYR A 454 -4.81 9.34 -27.38
N LYS A 455 -3.62 9.88 -27.66
CA LYS A 455 -2.37 9.48 -26.99
C LYS A 455 -2.43 9.74 -25.48
N ALA A 456 -3.02 10.84 -25.03
CA ALA A 456 -3.21 11.12 -23.61
C ALA A 456 -4.12 10.07 -22.94
N ILE A 457 -5.25 9.71 -23.57
CA ILE A 457 -6.16 8.65 -23.10
C ILE A 457 -5.46 7.30 -22.99
N MET A 458 -4.63 6.95 -23.98
CA MET A 458 -3.88 5.68 -24.00
C MET A 458 -2.75 5.64 -22.97
N ASN A 459 -2.22 6.79 -22.57
CA ASN A 459 -1.19 6.89 -21.53
C ASN A 459 -1.77 6.95 -20.11
N LEU A 460 -3.05 7.28 -19.94
CA LEU A 460 -3.74 7.24 -18.65
C LEU A 460 -4.15 5.81 -18.29
N ASN A 461 -4.04 5.41 -17.02
CA ASN A 461 -4.45 4.08 -16.58
C ASN A 461 -5.98 3.88 -16.79
N PRO A 462 -6.41 2.90 -17.61
CA PRO A 462 -7.83 2.68 -17.90
C PRO A 462 -8.61 2.22 -16.66
N ASP A 463 -7.96 1.49 -15.75
CA ASP A 463 -8.57 0.93 -14.54
C ASP A 463 -8.49 1.90 -13.34
N SER A 464 -8.08 3.15 -13.57
CA SER A 464 -8.11 4.15 -12.51
C SER A 464 -9.55 4.38 -12.01
N ALA A 465 -9.70 4.52 -10.69
CA ALA A 465 -11.00 4.78 -10.10
C ALA A 465 -11.63 6.06 -10.67
N ALA A 466 -12.91 5.97 -11.00
CA ALA A 466 -13.69 7.09 -11.53
C ALA A 466 -13.95 8.16 -10.47
N GLY A 467 -14.17 9.39 -10.94
CA GLY A 467 -14.63 10.49 -10.11
C GLY A 467 -16.16 10.48 -9.91
N PRO A 468 -16.75 11.63 -9.56
CA PRO A 468 -18.21 11.77 -9.36
C PRO A 468 -19.06 11.50 -10.61
N ASP A 469 -18.48 11.61 -11.81
CA ASP A 469 -19.13 11.22 -13.05
C ASP A 469 -19.28 9.69 -13.18
N GLY A 470 -18.45 8.90 -12.50
CA GLY A 470 -18.53 7.44 -12.44
C GLY A 470 -17.96 6.73 -13.68
N PHE A 471 -17.44 7.45 -14.67
CA PHE A 471 -16.79 6.86 -15.85
C PHE A 471 -15.27 6.79 -15.65
N ASN A 472 -14.69 5.61 -15.92
CA ASN A 472 -13.25 5.38 -15.84
C ASN A 472 -12.59 5.43 -17.23
N GLY A 473 -11.28 5.26 -17.31
CA GLY A 473 -10.56 5.32 -18.58
C GLY A 473 -10.91 4.18 -19.54
N TYR A 474 -11.34 3.03 -19.03
CA TYR A 474 -11.76 1.90 -19.86
C TYR A 474 -12.94 2.29 -20.78
N PHE A 475 -13.94 3.00 -20.25
CA PHE A 475 -15.04 3.56 -21.04
C PHE A 475 -14.55 4.44 -22.18
N PHE A 476 -13.64 5.39 -21.91
CA PHE A 476 -13.13 6.32 -22.92
C PHE A 476 -12.37 5.61 -24.05
N ARG A 477 -11.68 4.51 -23.74
CA ARG A 477 -10.94 3.73 -24.74
C ARG A 477 -11.87 2.93 -25.64
N ILE A 478 -12.82 2.21 -25.06
CA ILE A 478 -13.74 1.34 -25.80
C ILE A 478 -14.74 2.17 -26.62
N CYS A 479 -15.30 3.23 -26.03
CA CYS A 479 -16.31 4.05 -26.69
C CYS A 479 -15.70 5.16 -27.57
N TRP A 480 -14.39 5.20 -27.78
CA TRP A 480 -13.70 6.29 -28.48
C TRP A 480 -14.35 6.63 -29.82
N LYS A 481 -14.65 5.62 -30.65
CA LYS A 481 -15.26 5.83 -31.97
C LYS A 481 -16.62 6.54 -31.91
N ILE A 482 -17.35 6.40 -30.81
CA ILE A 482 -18.67 7.00 -30.59
C ILE A 482 -18.52 8.43 -30.01
N ILE A 483 -17.65 8.60 -29.00
CA ILE A 483 -17.60 9.83 -28.21
C ILE A 483 -16.53 10.84 -28.67
N LYS A 484 -15.64 10.47 -29.60
CA LYS A 484 -14.43 11.24 -29.91
C LYS A 484 -14.68 12.71 -30.24
N VAL A 485 -15.74 13.01 -31.00
CA VAL A 485 -16.03 14.38 -31.44
C VAL A 485 -16.29 15.29 -30.24
N ASP A 486 -17.14 14.86 -29.31
CA ASP A 486 -17.45 15.62 -28.10
C ASP A 486 -16.24 15.73 -27.16
N VAL A 487 -15.41 14.67 -27.05
CA VAL A 487 -14.18 14.70 -26.24
C VAL A 487 -13.16 15.69 -26.81
N ILE A 488 -13.00 15.72 -28.14
CA ILE A 488 -12.10 16.66 -28.81
C ILE A 488 -12.55 18.10 -28.55
N LEU A 489 -13.83 18.41 -28.81
CA LEU A 489 -14.37 19.75 -28.56
C LEU A 489 -14.22 20.18 -27.10
N ALA A 490 -14.51 19.28 -26.15
CA ALA A 490 -14.33 19.55 -24.73
C ALA A 490 -12.86 19.80 -24.34
N CYS A 491 -11.90 19.09 -24.94
CA CYS A 491 -10.48 19.39 -24.74
C CYS A 491 -10.12 20.76 -25.34
N GLN A 492 -10.54 21.05 -26.57
CA GLN A 492 -10.20 22.28 -27.26
C GLN A 492 -10.74 23.53 -26.54
N GLU A 493 -11.98 23.49 -26.05
CA GLU A 493 -12.53 24.56 -25.20
C GLU A 493 -11.71 24.80 -23.93
N PHE A 494 -11.23 23.73 -23.28
CA PHE A 494 -10.35 23.89 -22.13
C PHE A 494 -9.06 24.66 -22.50
N PHE A 495 -8.43 24.32 -23.63
CA PHE A 495 -7.20 24.99 -24.10
C PHE A 495 -7.44 26.40 -24.67
N LEU A 496 -8.67 26.72 -25.08
CA LEU A 496 -9.10 28.09 -25.39
C LEU A 496 -9.30 28.95 -24.13
N GLY A 497 -9.23 28.37 -22.94
CA GLY A 497 -9.31 29.09 -21.66
C GLY A 497 -10.74 29.25 -21.12
N PHE A 498 -11.70 28.46 -21.62
CA PHE A 498 -13.05 28.46 -21.06
C PHE A 498 -13.05 27.92 -19.61
N PRO A 499 -13.89 28.46 -18.71
CA PRO A 499 -13.97 27.98 -17.34
C PRO A 499 -14.36 26.51 -17.25
N VAL A 500 -13.68 25.77 -16.38
CA VAL A 500 -13.97 24.34 -16.16
C VAL A 500 -15.36 24.21 -15.52
N PRO A 501 -16.30 23.46 -16.12
CA PRO A 501 -17.62 23.29 -15.54
C PRO A 501 -17.57 22.48 -14.25
N ARG A 502 -18.52 22.71 -13.34
CA ARG A 502 -18.59 22.02 -12.04
C ARG A 502 -18.60 20.49 -12.19
N SER A 503 -19.20 19.96 -13.25
CA SER A 503 -19.22 18.53 -13.56
C SER A 503 -17.82 17.92 -13.72
N PHE A 504 -16.90 18.64 -14.36
CA PHE A 504 -15.51 18.20 -14.56
C PHE A 504 -14.63 18.50 -13.34
N GLY A 505 -14.88 19.63 -12.68
CA GLY A 505 -14.17 20.06 -11.47
C GLY A 505 -14.54 19.28 -10.21
N SER A 506 -15.71 18.63 -10.17
CA SER A 506 -16.14 17.81 -9.04
C SER A 506 -15.18 16.63 -8.84
N THR A 507 -14.63 16.50 -7.64
CA THR A 507 -13.60 15.52 -7.29
C THR A 507 -13.92 14.89 -5.94
N PHE A 508 -13.84 13.57 -5.85
CA PHE A 508 -13.93 12.88 -4.56
C PHE A 508 -12.56 12.80 -3.88
N ILE A 509 -12.49 13.01 -2.57
CA ILE A 509 -11.31 12.69 -1.75
C ILE A 509 -11.53 11.33 -1.10
N THR A 510 -10.74 10.33 -1.47
CA THR A 510 -10.67 9.06 -0.75
C THR A 510 -9.52 9.07 0.23
N LEU A 511 -9.74 8.58 1.44
CA LEU A 511 -8.75 8.59 2.52
C LEU A 511 -8.00 7.26 2.58
N ILE A 512 -6.66 7.32 2.56
CA ILE A 512 -5.79 6.15 2.69
C ILE A 512 -4.95 6.30 3.97
N PRO A 513 -5.01 5.35 4.92
CA PRO A 513 -4.22 5.41 6.15
C PRO A 513 -2.70 5.49 5.86
N LYS A 514 -2.00 6.41 6.54
CA LYS A 514 -0.52 6.52 6.54
C LYS A 514 0.12 5.55 7.51
N ILE A 515 -0.57 5.28 8.61
CA ILE A 515 -0.12 4.46 9.74
C ILE A 515 -1.17 3.39 10.06
N GLU A 516 -0.76 2.44 10.90
CA GLU A 516 -1.70 1.50 11.52
C GLU A 516 -2.46 2.23 12.63
N ASP A 517 -3.76 1.93 12.78
CA ASP A 517 -4.67 2.55 13.76
C ASP A 517 -4.66 4.10 13.74
N PRO A 518 -5.06 4.72 12.61
CA PRO A 518 -5.08 6.18 12.47
C PRO A 518 -6.07 6.82 13.45
N LYS A 519 -5.64 7.87 14.16
CA LYS A 519 -6.45 8.51 15.22
C LYS A 519 -7.15 9.77 14.74
N GLY A 520 -6.53 10.54 13.85
CA GLY A 520 -7.12 11.77 13.31
C GLY A 520 -7.00 11.83 11.79
N PHE A 521 -7.69 12.79 11.16
CA PHE A 521 -7.65 12.95 9.70
C PHE A 521 -6.25 13.29 9.15
N GLY A 522 -5.35 13.80 9.99
CA GLY A 522 -3.93 14.00 9.64
C GLY A 522 -3.17 12.71 9.34
N ASP A 523 -3.63 11.58 9.87
CA ASP A 523 -3.06 10.25 9.66
C ASP A 523 -3.50 9.62 8.35
N TYR A 524 -4.35 10.29 7.56
CA TYR A 524 -4.79 9.84 6.26
C TYR A 524 -4.14 10.66 5.13
N ARG A 525 -3.90 10.01 3.99
CA ARG A 525 -3.57 10.65 2.71
C ARG A 525 -4.86 10.92 1.95
N PRO A 526 -5.16 12.18 1.61
CA PRO A 526 -6.30 12.51 0.77
C PRO A 526 -5.96 12.27 -0.70
N ILE A 527 -6.51 11.21 -1.31
CA ILE A 527 -6.33 10.96 -2.75
C ILE A 527 -7.52 11.51 -3.52
N SER A 528 -7.24 12.35 -4.51
CA SER A 528 -8.22 12.98 -5.40
C SER A 528 -8.64 12.04 -6.52
N LEU A 529 -9.94 11.72 -6.59
CA LEU A 529 -10.59 11.01 -7.68
C LEU A 529 -11.33 12.03 -8.56
N SER A 530 -10.58 12.69 -9.44
CA SER A 530 -11.15 13.59 -10.45
C SER A 530 -11.78 12.80 -11.61
N SER A 531 -12.69 13.45 -12.35
CA SER A 531 -13.24 12.94 -13.61
C SER A 531 -12.13 12.51 -14.57
N PHE A 532 -12.38 11.47 -15.38
CA PHE A 532 -11.37 11.04 -16.35
C PHE A 532 -11.12 12.13 -17.40
N MET A 533 -12.16 12.89 -17.77
CA MET A 533 -12.03 14.05 -18.66
C MET A 533 -11.05 15.10 -18.13
N SER A 534 -11.16 15.46 -16.85
CA SER A 534 -10.23 16.38 -16.19
C SER A 534 -8.77 15.87 -16.25
N LYS A 535 -8.58 14.55 -16.09
CA LYS A 535 -7.26 13.90 -16.20
C LYS A 535 -6.69 13.90 -17.61
N ILE A 536 -7.52 13.88 -18.66
CA ILE A 536 -7.05 13.98 -20.06
C ILE A 536 -6.38 15.34 -20.26
N ASN A 537 -7.07 16.43 -19.90
CA ASN A 537 -6.55 17.79 -20.05
C ASN A 537 -5.27 18.01 -19.24
N THR A 538 -5.23 17.58 -17.98
CA THR A 538 -4.01 17.68 -17.17
C THR A 538 -2.90 16.75 -17.63
N LYS A 539 -3.20 15.62 -18.25
CA LYS A 539 -2.18 14.75 -18.84
C LYS A 539 -1.51 15.38 -20.05
N ILE A 540 -2.27 16.07 -20.90
CA ILE A 540 -1.72 16.83 -22.04
C ILE A 540 -0.79 17.92 -21.52
N LEU A 541 -1.29 18.78 -20.61
CA LEU A 541 -0.48 19.84 -19.99
C LEU A 541 0.77 19.30 -19.28
N ALA A 542 0.64 18.22 -18.51
CA ALA A 542 1.76 17.60 -17.81
C ALA A 542 2.81 17.06 -18.79
N THR A 543 2.38 16.49 -19.92
CA THR A 543 3.30 15.97 -20.94
C THR A 543 4.08 17.09 -21.59
N ARG A 544 3.42 18.21 -21.92
CA ARG A 544 4.07 19.40 -22.49
C ARG A 544 5.00 20.06 -21.46
N LEU A 545 4.51 20.34 -20.26
CA LEU A 545 5.29 20.97 -19.18
C LEU A 545 6.53 20.14 -18.78
N ALA A 546 6.42 18.81 -18.77
CA ALA A 546 7.55 17.93 -18.46
C ALA A 546 8.73 18.08 -19.43
N THR A 547 8.49 18.52 -20.67
CA THR A 547 9.57 18.81 -21.63
C THR A 547 10.35 20.08 -21.28
N LEU A 548 9.74 20.99 -20.51
CA LEU A 548 10.30 22.28 -20.14
C LEU A 548 11.00 22.25 -18.78
N LEU A 549 10.66 21.31 -17.89
CA LEU A 549 11.25 21.21 -16.54
C LEU A 549 12.79 21.26 -16.52
N PRO A 550 13.54 20.60 -17.43
CA PRO A 550 15.00 20.68 -17.43
C PRO A 550 15.57 22.09 -17.60
N LYS A 551 14.79 23.05 -18.12
CA LYS A 551 15.23 24.44 -18.29
C LYS A 551 15.30 25.20 -16.96
N PHE A 552 14.47 24.86 -15.98
CA PHE A 552 14.30 25.70 -14.79
C PHE A 552 14.29 24.97 -13.45
N ILE A 553 14.15 23.64 -13.42
CA ILE A 553 14.26 22.87 -12.17
C ILE A 553 15.72 22.57 -11.88
N SER A 554 16.14 22.89 -10.66
CA SER A 554 17.51 22.67 -10.19
C SER A 554 17.88 21.18 -10.09
N GLU A 555 19.18 20.88 -10.26
CA GLU A 555 19.66 19.50 -10.30
C GLU A 555 19.48 18.74 -8.97
N GLU A 556 19.40 19.45 -7.83
CA GLU A 556 19.13 18.90 -6.50
C GLU A 556 17.75 18.24 -6.38
N GLN A 557 16.77 18.64 -7.22
CA GLN A 557 15.46 18.00 -7.27
C GLN A 557 15.54 16.68 -8.07
N THR A 558 15.59 15.62 -7.28
CA THR A 558 15.50 14.19 -7.59
C THR A 558 14.23 13.74 -8.31
N GLY A 559 13.14 14.21 -7.70
CA GLY A 559 11.83 13.55 -7.73
C GLY A 559 11.20 13.58 -9.11
N PHE A 560 10.73 12.42 -9.55
CA PHE A 560 9.94 12.26 -10.78
C PHE A 560 10.58 12.82 -12.06
N GLN A 561 11.89 13.04 -12.06
CA GLN A 561 12.64 13.42 -13.24
C GLN A 561 13.10 12.18 -14.02
N LYS A 562 13.15 12.32 -15.34
CA LYS A 562 13.63 11.22 -16.19
C LYS A 562 15.12 11.00 -15.94
N ASN A 563 15.54 9.74 -15.86
CA ASN A 563 16.94 9.30 -15.70
C ASN A 563 17.61 9.69 -14.38
N LYS A 564 16.87 10.09 -13.34
CA LYS A 564 17.43 10.29 -12.00
C LYS A 564 16.89 9.23 -11.04
N GLY A 565 17.78 8.40 -10.52
CA GLY A 565 17.45 7.29 -9.63
C GLY A 565 17.32 7.75 -8.18
N VAL A 566 16.37 7.17 -7.45
CA VAL A 566 16.23 7.38 -5.99
C VAL A 566 17.46 6.85 -5.24
N GLU A 567 18.09 5.79 -5.77
CA GLU A 567 19.26 5.16 -5.20
C GLU A 567 20.45 6.11 -5.11
N GLU A 568 20.66 6.99 -6.09
CA GLU A 568 21.81 7.90 -6.11
C GLU A 568 21.72 8.97 -5.02
N GLN A 569 20.51 9.43 -4.69
CA GLN A 569 20.31 10.35 -3.58
C GLN A 569 20.58 9.69 -2.24
N ILE A 570 20.12 8.44 -2.06
CA ILE A 570 20.40 7.68 -0.85
C ILE A 570 21.91 7.49 -0.70
N LEU A 571 22.58 7.05 -1.77
CA LEU A 571 24.04 6.84 -1.77
C LEU A 571 24.81 8.13 -1.50
N LEU A 572 24.39 9.27 -2.07
CA LEU A 572 25.03 10.55 -1.77
C LEU A 572 24.80 10.99 -0.32
N ALA A 573 23.60 10.79 0.21
CA ALA A 573 23.31 11.03 1.63
C ALA A 573 24.15 10.13 2.54
N GLU A 574 24.42 8.88 2.15
CA GLU A 574 25.29 7.96 2.90
C GLU A 574 26.73 8.46 2.94
N GLU A 575 27.23 8.99 1.83
CA GLU A 575 28.54 9.61 1.77
C GLU A 575 28.64 10.82 2.70
N MET A 576 27.57 11.63 2.80
CA MET A 576 27.50 12.73 3.76
C MET A 576 27.44 12.22 5.22
N VAL A 577 26.70 11.15 5.51
CA VAL A 577 26.69 10.53 6.84
C VAL A 577 28.06 9.95 7.20
N HIS A 578 28.79 9.37 6.24
CA HIS A 578 30.14 8.85 6.43
C HIS A 578 31.13 9.95 6.84
N MET A 579 30.99 11.15 6.27
CA MET A 579 31.85 12.32 6.54
C MET A 579 31.40 13.19 7.72
N LEU A 580 30.31 12.82 8.41
CA LEU A 580 29.71 13.64 9.47
C LEU A 580 30.64 13.91 10.66
N ASP A 581 31.59 13.01 10.92
CA ASP A 581 32.56 13.13 12.02
C ASP A 581 33.86 13.85 11.61
N LYS A 582 33.93 14.41 10.40
CA LYS A 582 35.11 15.15 9.94
C LYS A 582 35.30 16.40 10.81
N GLU A 583 36.51 16.58 11.34
CA GLU A 583 36.85 17.74 12.16
C GLU A 583 36.97 18.99 11.29
N VAL A 584 36.02 19.90 11.46
CA VAL A 584 35.91 21.14 10.67
C VAL A 584 35.41 22.26 11.58
N ARG A 585 35.80 23.50 11.29
CA ARG A 585 35.31 24.66 12.04
C ARG A 585 33.78 24.72 11.96
N GLY A 586 33.13 24.77 13.12
CA GLY A 586 31.67 24.81 13.22
C GLY A 586 30.98 23.45 13.19
N ASP A 587 31.71 22.36 12.92
CA ASP A 587 31.22 20.98 12.70
C ASP A 587 30.29 20.85 11.48
N ASN A 588 30.13 19.62 11.01
CA ASN A 588 29.18 19.27 9.95
C ASN A 588 27.80 18.94 10.55
N CYS A 589 26.73 19.43 9.91
CA CYS A 589 25.35 19.22 10.32
C CYS A 589 24.49 18.76 9.14
N ILE A 590 23.67 17.73 9.36
CA ILE A 590 22.65 17.27 8.39
C ILE A 590 21.29 17.63 8.95
N VAL A 591 20.48 18.37 8.21
CA VAL A 591 19.11 18.73 8.60
C VAL A 591 18.13 17.98 7.70
N LYS A 592 17.37 17.05 8.29
CA LYS A 592 16.28 16.36 7.61
C LYS A 592 14.98 17.13 7.88
N LEU A 593 14.33 17.57 6.81
CA LEU A 593 13.09 18.33 6.85
C LEU A 593 11.91 17.47 6.39
N ASP A 594 10.79 17.60 7.09
CA ASP A 594 9.50 16.99 6.73
C ASP A 594 8.49 18.12 6.54
N MET A 595 7.86 18.20 5.37
CA MET A 595 6.86 19.23 5.07
C MET A 595 5.46 18.77 5.51
N ALA A 596 4.81 19.53 6.38
CA ALA A 596 3.47 19.25 6.85
C ALA A 596 2.46 19.41 5.70
N LYS A 597 1.80 18.32 5.29
CA LYS A 597 0.76 18.35 4.25
C LYS A 597 1.23 19.06 2.96
N ALA A 598 2.41 18.66 2.47
CA ALA A 598 3.14 19.36 1.40
C ALA A 598 2.30 19.71 0.16
N PHE A 599 1.42 18.81 -0.29
CA PHE A 599 0.55 19.01 -1.45
C PHE A 599 -0.64 19.92 -1.11
N ASP A 600 -1.26 19.74 0.06
CA ASP A 600 -2.50 20.41 0.44
C ASP A 600 -2.30 21.90 0.78
N ARG A 601 -1.07 22.29 1.13
CA ARG A 601 -0.72 23.65 1.60
C ARG A 601 -0.12 24.58 0.55
N VAL A 602 0.05 24.13 -0.70
CA VAL A 602 0.60 24.97 -1.77
C VAL A 602 -0.27 26.21 -1.98
N GLU A 603 0.23 27.41 -1.68
CA GLU A 603 -0.53 28.64 -1.92
C GLU A 603 -0.50 29.03 -3.39
N TRP A 604 -1.68 29.31 -3.95
CA TRP A 604 -1.82 29.54 -5.39
C TRP A 604 -1.25 30.88 -5.84
N SER A 605 -1.35 31.93 -5.03
CA SER A 605 -0.76 33.24 -5.33
C SER A 605 0.76 33.14 -5.52
N TYR A 606 1.42 32.41 -4.64
CA TYR A 606 2.83 32.10 -4.72
C TYR A 606 3.18 31.30 -5.99
N LEU A 607 2.45 30.23 -6.27
CA LEU A 607 2.68 29.39 -7.45
C LEU A 607 2.52 30.19 -8.75
N ILE A 608 1.47 31.01 -8.84
CA ILE A 608 1.23 31.91 -9.98
C ILE A 608 2.40 32.89 -10.12
N LYS A 609 2.91 33.43 -9.00
CA LYS A 609 4.05 34.36 -9.03
C LYS A 609 5.33 33.71 -9.54
N ILE A 610 5.59 32.45 -9.18
CA ILE A 610 6.72 31.69 -9.73
C ILE A 610 6.55 31.47 -11.23
N LEU A 611 5.35 31.08 -11.69
CA LEU A 611 5.08 30.90 -13.11
C LEU A 611 5.31 32.19 -13.91
N ASP A 612 4.83 33.32 -13.38
CA ASP A 612 5.05 34.66 -13.93
C ASP A 612 6.55 34.97 -14.06
N LYS A 613 7.32 34.77 -12.97
CA LYS A 613 8.78 35.03 -12.97
C LYS A 613 9.58 34.12 -13.88
N LEU A 614 9.15 32.88 -14.06
CA LEU A 614 9.77 31.97 -15.03
C LEU A 614 9.54 32.41 -16.48
N GLY A 615 8.53 33.24 -16.77
CA GLY A 615 8.19 33.74 -18.10
C GLY A 615 6.95 33.09 -18.73
N PHE A 616 6.13 32.36 -17.96
CA PHE A 616 4.85 31.86 -18.48
C PHE A 616 3.89 33.03 -18.68
N ASN A 617 3.28 33.14 -19.86
CA ASN A 617 2.28 34.17 -20.14
C ASN A 617 0.94 33.90 -19.41
N LEU A 618 0.07 34.90 -19.41
CA LEU A 618 -1.22 34.83 -18.70
C LEU A 618 -2.10 33.64 -19.15
N HIS A 619 -2.07 33.27 -20.44
CA HIS A 619 -2.86 32.14 -20.94
C HIS A 619 -2.31 30.81 -20.44
N SER A 620 -0.99 30.60 -20.52
CA SER A 620 -0.31 29.43 -19.95
C SER A 620 -0.60 29.29 -18.46
N GLN A 621 -0.52 30.39 -17.70
CA GLN A 621 -0.83 30.41 -16.27
C GLN A 621 -2.29 29.99 -16.02
N LYS A 622 -3.25 30.56 -16.76
CA LYS A 622 -4.68 30.19 -16.66
C LYS A 622 -4.90 28.71 -16.94
N LEU A 623 -4.29 28.15 -17.98
CA LEU A 623 -4.42 26.73 -18.32
C LEU A 623 -3.85 25.81 -17.23
N LEU A 624 -2.66 26.13 -16.71
CA LEU A 624 -2.01 25.36 -15.66
C LEU A 624 -2.80 25.39 -14.34
N MET A 625 -3.50 26.50 -14.05
CA MET A 625 -4.29 26.68 -12.84
C MET A 625 -5.78 26.29 -12.99
N ALA A 626 -6.31 26.21 -14.22
CA ALA A 626 -7.75 26.09 -14.49
C ALA A 626 -8.40 24.91 -13.75
N ASN A 627 -7.75 23.75 -13.75
CA ASN A 627 -8.29 22.56 -13.09
C ASN A 627 -8.25 22.66 -11.56
N LEU A 628 -7.26 23.34 -10.99
CA LEU A 628 -7.19 23.57 -9.54
C LEU A 628 -8.31 24.54 -9.12
N VAL A 629 -8.42 25.69 -9.80
CA VAL A 629 -9.41 26.74 -9.51
C VAL A 629 -10.85 26.25 -9.69
N GLY A 630 -11.12 25.43 -10.70
CA GLY A 630 -12.44 24.85 -10.96
C GLY A 630 -12.85 23.71 -10.01
N THR A 631 -11.94 23.23 -9.15
CA THR A 631 -12.19 22.01 -8.36
C THR A 631 -13.14 22.26 -7.18
N HIS A 632 -14.12 21.36 -7.07
CA HIS A 632 -14.99 21.23 -5.89
C HIS A 632 -14.81 19.82 -5.30
N LEU A 633 -14.72 19.73 -3.98
CA LEU A 633 -14.34 18.54 -3.25
C LEU A 633 -15.50 17.99 -2.42
N SER A 634 -15.68 16.68 -2.47
CA SER A 634 -16.50 15.89 -1.53
C SER A 634 -15.67 14.77 -0.96
N ILE A 635 -15.78 14.50 0.35
CA ILE A 635 -14.94 13.51 1.03
C ILE A 635 -15.67 12.18 1.08
N LEU A 636 -15.04 11.09 0.64
CA LEU A 636 -15.61 9.75 0.73
C LEU A 636 -15.31 9.15 2.10
N ILE A 637 -16.31 9.12 2.97
CA ILE A 637 -16.25 8.42 4.26
C ILE A 637 -17.05 7.12 4.13
N ASN A 638 -16.37 5.97 4.30
CA ASN A 638 -16.97 4.64 4.26
C ASN A 638 -17.83 4.34 3.01
N GLY A 639 -17.53 5.01 1.89
CA GLY A 639 -18.23 4.85 0.62
C GLY A 639 -19.26 5.92 0.29
N THR A 640 -19.56 6.82 1.24
CA THR A 640 -20.52 7.92 1.07
C THR A 640 -19.79 9.24 0.83
N PRO A 641 -20.18 10.04 -0.17
CA PRO A 641 -19.69 11.40 -0.30
C PRO A 641 -20.28 12.30 0.79
N ALA A 642 -19.42 13.05 1.48
CA ALA A 642 -19.75 14.02 2.51
C ALA A 642 -19.24 15.42 2.11
N GLY A 643 -20.10 16.43 2.27
CA GLY A 643 -19.80 17.83 1.93
C GLY A 643 -19.65 18.12 0.44
N PHE A 644 -19.59 19.39 0.10
CA PHE A 644 -19.28 19.88 -1.25
C PHE A 644 -18.74 21.32 -1.15
N PHE A 645 -17.42 21.51 -1.23
CA PHE A 645 -16.78 22.81 -1.04
C PHE A 645 -15.71 23.09 -2.10
N GLN A 646 -15.46 24.37 -2.37
CA GLN A 646 -14.46 24.77 -3.36
C GLN A 646 -13.04 24.71 -2.77
N MET A 647 -12.09 24.20 -3.56
CA MET A 647 -10.67 24.24 -3.23
C MET A 647 -10.11 25.65 -3.47
N LYS A 648 -9.34 26.20 -2.51
CA LYS A 648 -8.74 27.55 -2.64
C LYS A 648 -7.21 27.57 -2.54
N ARG A 649 -6.61 26.45 -2.16
CA ARG A 649 -5.16 26.22 -2.16
C ARG A 649 -4.86 24.73 -2.31
N GLY A 650 -3.59 24.40 -2.49
CA GLY A 650 -3.06 23.04 -2.60
C GLY A 650 -3.02 22.54 -4.05
N VAL A 651 -2.54 21.32 -4.22
CA VAL A 651 -2.57 20.59 -5.50
C VAL A 651 -3.19 19.21 -5.30
N LYS A 652 -3.89 18.71 -6.33
CA LYS A 652 -4.66 17.45 -6.22
C LYS A 652 -3.75 16.21 -6.23
N GLN A 653 -3.71 15.47 -5.12
CA GLN A 653 -2.94 14.23 -5.05
C GLN A 653 -3.59 13.12 -5.91
N GLY A 654 -2.93 12.72 -6.99
CA GLY A 654 -3.44 11.74 -7.97
C GLY A 654 -3.77 12.32 -9.34
N ASP A 655 -3.65 13.64 -9.52
CA ASP A 655 -3.73 14.30 -10.83
C ASP A 655 -2.34 14.29 -11.52
N PRO A 656 -2.26 14.08 -12.85
CA PRO A 656 -1.00 14.05 -13.59
C PRO A 656 -0.17 15.35 -13.55
N LEU A 657 -0.81 16.52 -13.45
CA LEU A 657 -0.14 17.82 -13.50
C LEU A 657 0.35 18.28 -12.12
N SER A 658 -0.37 17.92 -11.06
CA SER A 658 -0.08 18.33 -9.68
C SER A 658 1.37 18.14 -9.23
N PRO A 659 2.06 17.01 -9.49
CA PRO A 659 3.46 16.84 -9.09
C PRO A 659 4.39 17.88 -9.72
N LEU A 660 4.14 18.26 -10.98
CA LEU A 660 4.98 19.22 -11.69
C LEU A 660 4.79 20.64 -11.14
N LEU A 661 3.54 21.01 -10.83
CA LEU A 661 3.24 22.28 -10.17
C LEU A 661 3.85 22.34 -8.77
N PHE A 662 3.87 21.22 -8.05
CA PHE A 662 4.57 21.12 -6.77
C PHE A 662 6.09 21.30 -6.90
N PHE A 663 6.72 20.79 -7.97
CA PHE A 663 8.16 21.06 -8.21
C PHE A 663 8.42 22.52 -8.51
N ILE A 664 7.59 23.15 -9.33
CA ILE A 664 7.69 24.59 -9.59
C ILE A 664 7.57 25.38 -8.27
N ASN A 665 6.64 25.00 -7.40
CA ASN A 665 6.49 25.61 -6.08
C ASN A 665 7.73 25.42 -5.18
N SER A 666 8.32 24.22 -5.16
CA SER A 666 9.49 23.91 -4.32
C SER A 666 10.81 24.44 -4.88
N GLU A 667 10.87 24.74 -6.18
CA GLU A 667 12.05 25.32 -6.84
C GLU A 667 12.46 26.66 -6.20
N GLY A 668 11.49 27.46 -5.74
CA GLY A 668 11.76 28.70 -5.00
C GLY A 668 12.65 28.47 -3.77
N PHE A 669 12.44 27.37 -3.03
CA PHE A 669 13.27 27.05 -1.87
C PHE A 669 14.68 26.62 -2.27
N THR A 670 14.78 25.77 -3.29
CA THR A 670 16.07 25.28 -3.79
C THR A 670 16.96 26.41 -4.27
N ARG A 671 16.39 27.36 -5.03
CA ARG A 671 17.12 28.54 -5.52
C ARG A 671 17.59 29.44 -4.39
N MET A 672 16.74 29.65 -3.38
CA MET A 672 17.10 30.44 -2.20
C MET A 672 18.28 29.82 -1.43
N ILE A 673 18.28 28.50 -1.20
CA ILE A 673 19.42 27.81 -0.56
C ILE A 673 20.69 27.96 -1.42
N ASN A 674 20.60 27.64 -2.72
CA ASN A 674 21.75 27.65 -3.62
C ASN A 674 22.39 29.05 -3.71
N LEU A 675 21.58 30.11 -3.81
CA LEU A 675 22.07 31.48 -3.86
C LEU A 675 22.71 31.92 -2.54
N HIS A 676 22.09 31.63 -1.40
CA HIS A 676 22.66 31.97 -0.09
C HIS A 676 23.95 31.21 0.23
N MET A 677 24.11 29.97 -0.28
CA MET A 677 25.38 29.25 -0.16
C MET A 677 26.44 29.84 -1.10
N LYS A 678 26.09 30.19 -2.34
CA LYS A 678 27.00 30.84 -3.29
C LYS A 678 27.50 32.21 -2.80
N SER A 679 26.62 33.00 -2.20
CA SER A 679 26.96 34.32 -1.63
C SER A 679 27.67 34.25 -0.28
N THR A 680 27.96 33.05 0.23
CA THR A 680 28.55 32.78 1.56
C THR A 680 27.73 33.28 2.75
N TYR A 681 26.49 33.76 2.51
CA TYR A 681 25.57 34.10 3.59
C TYR A 681 25.27 32.87 4.47
N LEU A 682 25.07 31.72 3.82
CA LEU A 682 24.83 30.41 4.44
C LEU A 682 26.06 29.51 4.28
N GLY A 683 26.67 29.13 5.40
CA GLY A 683 27.81 28.23 5.46
C GLY A 683 27.45 26.79 5.09
N SER A 684 28.24 26.23 4.17
CA SER A 684 28.06 24.90 3.62
C SER A 684 28.65 23.79 4.48
N TYR A 685 28.16 22.58 4.26
CA TYR A 685 28.78 21.35 4.75
C TYR A 685 30.17 21.17 4.14
N ASN A 686 31.17 20.89 4.99
CA ASN A 686 32.54 20.72 4.54
C ASN A 686 32.78 19.28 4.07
N THR A 687 32.82 19.09 2.75
CA THR A 687 33.22 17.85 2.09
C THR A 687 34.73 17.79 1.83
N GLY A 688 35.47 18.89 1.99
CA GLY A 688 36.90 19.00 1.66
C GLY A 688 37.09 19.55 0.24
N ASN A 689 38.03 19.00 -0.51
CA ASN A 689 38.29 19.38 -1.91
C ASN A 689 37.33 18.68 -2.89
N HIS A 690 36.08 18.46 -2.47
CA HIS A 690 35.08 17.71 -3.22
C HIS A 690 33.91 18.64 -3.60
N PRO A 691 33.09 18.26 -4.60
CA PRO A 691 31.94 19.06 -4.99
C PRO A 691 31.04 19.41 -3.80
N LEU A 692 30.59 20.67 -3.77
CA LEU A 692 29.62 21.14 -2.79
C LEU A 692 28.28 20.44 -3.03
N ILE A 693 27.74 19.82 -1.98
CA ILE A 693 26.37 19.30 -1.96
C ILE A 693 25.58 20.14 -0.97
N SER A 694 24.68 21.00 -1.47
CA SER A 694 23.84 21.89 -0.67
C SER A 694 22.69 21.15 0.00
N HIS A 695 21.88 20.46 -0.80
CA HIS A 695 20.74 19.68 -0.35
C HIS A 695 20.39 18.57 -1.35
N LEU A 696 19.56 17.64 -0.88
CA LEU A 696 18.93 16.58 -1.66
C LEU A 696 17.42 16.69 -1.50
N ALA A 697 16.71 16.94 -2.60
CA ALA A 697 15.25 17.02 -2.62
C ALA A 697 14.67 15.86 -3.44
N PHE A 698 13.69 15.14 -2.89
CA PHE A 698 12.91 14.15 -3.62
C PHE A 698 11.43 14.41 -3.37
N ALA A 699 10.80 15.19 -4.26
CA ALA A 699 9.49 15.76 -3.97
C ALA A 699 9.50 16.51 -2.63
N ASP A 700 8.76 16.04 -1.61
CA ASP A 700 8.65 16.64 -0.28
C ASP A 700 9.75 16.19 0.70
N ASP A 701 10.44 15.07 0.45
CA ASP A 701 11.55 14.61 1.26
C ASP A 701 12.80 15.46 1.01
N LEU A 702 13.24 16.21 2.02
CA LEU A 702 14.37 17.13 1.89
C LEU A 702 15.44 16.92 2.96
N VAL A 703 16.70 16.86 2.53
CA VAL A 703 17.87 16.82 3.41
C VAL A 703 18.82 17.94 3.02
N VAL A 704 19.18 18.79 3.97
CA VAL A 704 20.07 19.93 3.77
C VAL A 704 21.38 19.70 4.52
N PHE A 705 22.50 20.03 3.88
CA PHE A 705 23.84 19.84 4.42
C PHE A 705 24.44 21.20 4.75
N LEU A 706 24.70 21.45 6.04
CA LEU A 706 25.09 22.75 6.55
C LEU A 706 26.34 22.68 7.43
N ASN A 707 26.98 23.83 7.61
CA ASN A 707 27.87 24.05 8.74
C ASN A 707 27.06 24.15 10.03
N GLY A 708 27.50 23.46 11.09
CA GLY A 708 26.83 23.37 12.39
C GLY A 708 27.01 24.58 13.31
N ASP A 709 27.66 25.65 12.86
CA ASP A 709 27.77 26.89 13.62
C ASP A 709 26.39 27.48 13.97
N THR A 710 26.22 27.89 15.23
CA THR A 710 24.94 28.38 15.75
C THR A 710 24.42 29.61 14.98
N ARG A 711 25.29 30.52 14.54
CA ARG A 711 24.87 31.69 13.74
C ARG A 711 24.40 31.23 12.36
N ASN A 712 25.08 30.25 11.77
CA ASN A 712 24.69 29.67 10.49
C ASN A 712 23.30 29.02 10.56
N LEU A 713 23.03 28.24 11.60
CA LEU A 713 21.73 27.59 11.79
C LEU A 713 20.58 28.59 12.00
N LYS A 714 20.83 29.71 12.70
CA LYS A 714 19.85 30.81 12.83
C LYS A 714 19.53 31.46 11.49
N LYS A 715 20.53 31.67 10.63
CA LYS A 715 20.31 32.16 9.25
C LYS A 715 19.47 31.17 8.45
N PHE A 716 19.79 29.88 8.52
CA PHE A 716 19.00 28.84 7.87
C PHE A 716 17.55 28.81 8.34
N ARG A 717 17.31 28.95 9.65
CA ARG A 717 15.96 29.06 10.19
C ARG A 717 15.19 30.26 9.62
N ARG A 718 15.83 31.42 9.51
CA ARG A 718 15.20 32.60 8.89
C ARG A 718 14.81 32.33 7.44
N ILE A 719 15.70 31.69 6.67
CA ILE A 719 15.40 31.25 5.30
C ILE A 719 14.18 30.31 5.27
N LEU A 720 14.06 29.37 6.21
CA LEU A 720 12.88 28.51 6.34
C LEU A 720 11.61 29.31 6.67
N GLU A 721 11.67 30.27 7.57
CA GLU A 721 10.54 31.12 7.95
C GLU A 721 10.06 31.96 6.76
N ASP A 722 10.98 32.55 6.01
CA ASP A 722 10.68 33.34 4.81
C ASP A 722 10.05 32.46 3.71
N TYR A 723 10.58 31.24 3.49
CA TYR A 723 9.97 30.28 2.56
C TYR A 723 8.54 29.90 2.96
N GLN A 724 8.30 29.61 4.23
CA GLN A 724 6.98 29.20 4.73
C GLN A 724 5.95 30.33 4.60
N LYS A 725 6.36 31.58 4.87
CA LYS A 725 5.48 32.76 4.72
C LYS A 725 5.04 33.00 3.27
N GLY A 726 5.94 32.81 2.31
CA GLY A 726 5.61 32.94 0.90
C GLY A 726 4.79 31.74 0.39
N SER A 727 5.34 30.53 0.49
CA SER A 727 4.78 29.34 -0.17
C SER A 727 3.52 28.77 0.48
N GLY A 728 3.25 29.18 1.73
CA GLY A 728 2.27 28.57 2.63
C GLY A 728 2.59 27.14 3.07
N GLN A 729 3.69 26.56 2.58
CA GLN A 729 4.23 25.32 3.12
C GLN A 729 4.66 25.53 4.57
N GLN A 730 4.64 24.46 5.34
CA GLN A 730 5.05 24.48 6.74
C GLN A 730 5.96 23.29 7.02
N VAL A 731 7.02 23.52 7.78
CA VAL A 731 7.90 22.47 8.27
C VAL A 731 7.25 21.80 9.47
N ASN A 732 7.16 20.48 9.44
CA ASN A 732 6.77 19.69 10.59
C ASN A 732 7.97 19.52 11.53
N LEU A 733 8.08 20.40 12.53
CA LEU A 733 9.20 20.38 13.48
C LEU A 733 9.29 19.07 14.28
N ASN A 734 8.14 18.41 14.54
CA ASN A 734 8.11 17.13 15.27
C ASN A 734 8.64 15.95 14.44
N LYS A 735 8.65 16.07 13.12
CA LYS A 735 9.18 15.05 12.20
C LYS A 735 10.53 15.43 11.59
N SER A 736 10.88 16.71 11.68
CA SER A 736 12.16 17.25 11.26
C SER A 736 13.20 17.05 12.35
N SER A 737 14.44 16.79 11.96
CA SER A 737 15.52 16.50 12.91
C SER A 737 16.85 16.89 12.31
N PHE A 738 17.81 17.22 13.17
CA PHE A 738 19.18 17.47 12.75
C PHE A 738 20.14 16.43 13.34
N TYR A 739 21.21 16.14 12.61
CA TYR A 739 22.19 15.11 12.94
C TYR A 739 23.59 15.70 12.91
N THR A 740 24.41 15.31 13.88
CA THR A 740 25.76 15.83 14.08
C THR A 740 26.76 14.70 14.25
N GLY A 741 28.05 15.04 14.14
CA GLY A 741 29.11 14.08 14.40
C GLY A 741 29.19 13.67 15.88
N LYS A 742 29.80 12.50 16.14
CA LYS A 742 29.92 11.91 17.48
C LYS A 742 30.70 12.76 18.49
N LYS A 743 31.60 13.61 17.99
CA LYS A 743 32.48 14.46 18.81
C LYS A 743 31.81 15.77 19.26
N VAL A 744 30.62 16.08 18.74
CA VAL A 744 29.90 17.31 19.11
C VAL A 744 29.33 17.15 20.52
N ASN A 745 29.70 18.08 21.42
CA ASN A 745 29.27 18.02 22.82
C ASN A 745 27.79 18.38 23.02
N GLN A 746 27.23 17.95 24.15
CA GLN A 746 25.81 18.11 24.45
C GLN A 746 25.38 19.59 24.55
N THR A 747 26.24 20.47 25.06
CA THR A 747 25.98 21.91 25.16
C THR A 747 25.80 22.55 23.78
N LYS A 748 26.64 22.16 22.81
CA LYS A 748 26.53 22.60 21.42
C LYS A 748 25.28 22.03 20.76
N ILE A 749 24.97 20.74 20.97
CA ILE A 749 23.73 20.13 20.49
C ILE A 749 22.50 20.90 21.00
N ALA A 750 22.46 21.26 22.29
CA ALA A 750 21.38 22.06 22.87
C ALA A 750 21.29 23.48 22.27
N SER A 751 22.42 24.10 21.91
CA SER A 751 22.45 25.38 21.18
C SER A 751 21.92 25.26 19.75
N MET A 752 22.29 24.19 19.05
CA MET A 752 21.83 23.89 17.70
C MET A 752 20.31 23.62 17.67
N SER A 753 19.82 22.82 18.62
CA SER A 753 18.40 22.52 18.78
C SER A 753 17.57 23.79 19.02
N ARG A 754 18.01 24.68 19.91
CA ARG A 754 17.35 25.99 20.11
C ARG A 754 17.38 26.88 18.87
N SER A 755 18.46 26.80 18.07
CA SER A 755 18.60 27.62 16.87
C SER A 755 17.69 27.16 15.74
N LEU A 756 17.51 25.84 15.56
CA LEU A 756 16.65 25.25 14.54
C LEU A 756 15.20 25.02 14.99
N CYS A 757 14.93 25.01 16.30
CA CYS A 757 13.69 24.49 16.89
C CYS A 757 13.39 23.05 16.45
N MET A 758 14.42 22.22 16.36
CA MET A 758 14.33 20.81 15.97
C MET A 758 15.03 19.93 16.99
N ASP A 759 14.57 18.69 17.09
CA ASP A 759 15.20 17.69 17.94
C ASP A 759 16.47 17.13 17.30
N HIS A 760 17.43 16.76 18.14
CA HIS A 760 18.63 16.05 17.72
C HIS A 760 18.27 14.59 17.41
N GLY A 761 18.48 14.19 16.16
CA GLY A 761 18.24 12.83 15.70
C GLY A 761 19.40 11.90 16.03
N THR A 762 19.12 10.60 16.09
CA THR A 762 20.12 9.55 16.29
C THR A 762 20.28 8.69 15.04
N LEU A 763 21.52 8.28 14.75
CA LEU A 763 21.80 7.29 13.72
C LEU A 763 21.57 5.88 14.27
N PRO A 764 20.94 4.96 13.52
CA PRO A 764 20.46 5.13 12.14
C PRO A 764 19.06 5.74 12.02
N PHE A 765 18.81 6.46 10.92
CA PHE A 765 17.47 6.98 10.56
C PHE A 765 17.03 6.49 9.17
N THR A 766 15.74 6.61 8.85
CA THR A 766 15.23 6.21 7.52
C THR A 766 15.15 7.43 6.59
N TYR A 767 15.63 7.27 5.35
CA TYR A 767 15.52 8.25 4.27
C TYR A 767 15.18 7.53 2.96
N LEU A 768 14.14 7.98 2.26
CA LEU A 768 13.66 7.39 1.00
C LEU A 768 13.50 5.86 1.05
N GLY A 769 13.08 5.32 2.19
CA GLY A 769 12.88 3.88 2.40
C GLY A 769 14.15 3.07 2.72
N ALA A 770 15.34 3.67 2.69
CA ALA A 770 16.61 3.05 3.10
C ALA A 770 17.02 3.50 4.52
N THR A 771 17.87 2.70 5.17
CA THR A 771 18.31 2.94 6.55
C THR A 771 19.70 3.58 6.52
N MET A 772 19.75 4.89 6.78
CA MET A 772 20.99 5.65 6.85
C MET A 772 21.81 5.20 8.05
N VAL A 773 22.89 4.47 7.78
CA VAL A 773 23.80 3.92 8.77
C VAL A 773 25.18 4.52 8.63
N LYS A 774 25.90 4.62 9.75
CA LYS A 774 27.35 4.82 9.69
C LYS A 774 28.04 3.46 9.60
N GLY A 775 28.64 3.16 8.46
CA GLY A 775 29.30 1.88 8.19
C GLY A 775 28.36 0.83 7.57
N LYS A 776 28.64 -0.46 7.78
CA LYS A 776 27.86 -1.55 7.14
C LYS A 776 26.48 -1.73 7.77
N LEU A 777 25.50 -2.11 6.95
CA LEU A 777 24.19 -2.54 7.40
C LEU A 777 24.31 -3.80 8.28
N ARG A 778 23.63 -3.83 9.42
CA ARG A 778 23.68 -4.95 10.39
C ARG A 778 22.31 -5.64 10.45
N LYS A 779 22.29 -6.88 10.94
CA LYS A 779 21.06 -7.69 11.12
C LYS A 779 19.96 -6.91 11.85
N GLN A 780 20.31 -6.20 12.92
CA GLN A 780 19.39 -5.41 13.74
C GLN A 780 18.71 -4.25 12.97
N HIS A 781 19.32 -3.76 11.88
CA HIS A 781 18.77 -2.67 11.05
C HIS A 781 17.77 -3.18 10.00
N CYS A 782 17.66 -4.51 9.81
CA CYS A 782 16.85 -5.14 8.77
C CYS A 782 15.46 -5.60 9.26
N SER A 783 15.04 -5.20 10.48
CA SER A 783 13.73 -5.57 11.04
C SER A 783 12.57 -5.13 10.14
N LYS A 784 12.62 -3.90 9.61
CA LYS A 784 11.61 -3.36 8.69
C LYS A 784 11.45 -4.21 7.42
N LEU A 785 12.55 -4.76 6.89
CA LEU A 785 12.53 -5.63 5.71
C LEU A 785 11.82 -6.95 6.03
N LEU A 786 12.16 -7.58 7.16
CA LEU A 786 11.51 -8.82 7.61
C LEU A 786 10.02 -8.61 7.86
N ASN A 787 9.64 -7.55 8.59
CA ASN A 787 8.24 -7.24 8.86
C ASN A 787 7.45 -6.93 7.58
N HIS A 788 8.09 -6.37 6.55
CA HIS A 788 7.44 -6.17 5.26
C HIS A 788 7.12 -7.50 4.57
N PHE A 789 8.03 -8.48 4.63
CA PHE A 789 7.79 -9.84 4.18
C PHE A 789 6.64 -10.50 4.94
N ASP A 790 6.69 -10.45 6.28
CA ASP A 790 5.72 -11.10 7.15
C ASP A 790 4.30 -10.54 6.95
N ARG A 791 4.16 -9.22 6.73
CA ARG A 791 2.85 -8.61 6.44
C ARG A 791 2.18 -9.17 5.19
N TYR A 792 2.95 -9.53 4.16
CA TYR A 792 2.38 -10.15 2.96
C TYR A 792 2.01 -11.61 3.20
N LEU A 793 2.95 -12.38 3.75
CA LEU A 793 2.74 -13.81 4.06
C LEU A 793 1.52 -14.01 4.95
N ASN A 794 1.40 -13.23 6.04
CA ASN A 794 0.28 -13.31 6.98
C ASN A 794 -1.06 -12.83 6.40
N SER A 795 -1.04 -12.08 5.29
CA SER A 795 -2.25 -11.53 4.67
C SER A 795 -2.78 -12.37 3.52
N TRP A 796 -1.92 -13.20 2.93
CA TRP A 796 -2.29 -14.06 1.82
C TRP A 796 -2.93 -15.30 2.39
N PHE A 797 -4.20 -15.52 2.04
CA PHE A 797 -4.96 -16.72 2.37
C PHE A 797 -4.28 -17.95 1.73
N SER A 798 -3.19 -18.42 2.35
CA SER A 798 -2.22 -19.35 1.76
C SER A 798 -2.89 -20.66 1.33
N THR A 799 -3.95 -21.08 2.02
CA THR A 799 -4.80 -22.24 1.69
C THR A 799 -5.63 -22.08 0.42
N THR A 800 -5.91 -20.85 -0.03
CA THR A 800 -6.72 -20.59 -1.24
C THR A 800 -5.89 -20.51 -2.53
N LEU A 801 -4.56 -20.50 -2.42
CA LEU A 801 -3.63 -20.35 -3.54
C LEU A 801 -3.00 -21.69 -3.91
N ASN A 802 -3.08 -22.05 -5.20
CA ASN A 802 -2.37 -23.22 -5.73
C ASN A 802 -0.85 -22.96 -5.81
N PRO A 803 0.00 -24.00 -6.01
CA PRO A 803 1.45 -23.84 -6.06
C PRO A 803 1.95 -22.85 -7.13
N THR A 804 1.30 -22.78 -8.29
CA THR A 804 1.64 -21.86 -9.38
C THR A 804 1.38 -20.41 -8.98
N GLY A 805 0.23 -20.11 -8.37
CA GLY A 805 -0.09 -18.78 -7.83
C GLY A 805 0.91 -18.33 -6.77
N ARG A 806 1.38 -19.24 -5.91
CA ARG A 806 2.44 -18.96 -4.92
C ARG A 806 3.79 -18.67 -5.59
N LEU A 807 4.14 -19.40 -6.64
CA LEU A 807 5.36 -19.14 -7.41
C LEU A 807 5.35 -17.74 -8.04
N VAL A 808 4.23 -17.34 -8.64
CA VAL A 808 4.04 -16.00 -9.22
C VAL A 808 4.21 -14.91 -8.15
N LEU A 809 3.62 -15.10 -6.98
CA LEU A 809 3.76 -14.19 -5.84
C LEU A 809 5.21 -14.06 -5.36
N ILE A 810 5.94 -15.16 -5.27
CA ILE A 810 7.36 -15.15 -4.92
C ILE A 810 8.16 -14.36 -5.95
N LYS A 811 7.95 -14.69 -7.24
CA LYS A 811 8.74 -14.13 -8.34
C LYS A 811 8.51 -12.63 -8.51
N HIS A 812 7.27 -12.17 -8.38
CA HIS A 812 6.89 -10.78 -8.70
C HIS A 812 6.68 -9.88 -7.48
N VAL A 813 6.33 -10.43 -6.32
CA VAL A 813 6.10 -9.63 -5.10
C VAL A 813 7.26 -9.80 -4.13
N LEU A 814 7.46 -10.99 -3.56
CA LEU A 814 8.44 -11.19 -2.48
C LEU A 814 9.88 -10.90 -2.93
N SER A 815 10.28 -11.39 -4.10
CA SER A 815 11.61 -11.15 -4.67
C SER A 815 11.87 -9.68 -5.01
N SER A 816 10.82 -8.86 -5.14
CA SER A 816 10.93 -7.43 -5.44
C SER A 816 11.17 -6.55 -4.22
N ILE A 817 10.72 -6.98 -3.04
CA ILE A 817 10.81 -6.22 -1.78
C ILE A 817 12.25 -5.81 -1.42
N PRO A 818 13.26 -6.70 -1.47
CA PRO A 818 14.61 -6.35 -1.04
C PRO A 818 15.37 -5.50 -2.08
N LEU A 819 14.91 -5.42 -3.33
CA LEU A 819 15.65 -4.77 -4.43
C LEU A 819 16.03 -3.32 -4.14
N HIS A 820 15.12 -2.55 -3.51
CA HIS A 820 15.39 -1.15 -3.13
C HIS A 820 16.55 -1.04 -2.14
N ILE A 821 16.61 -1.95 -1.15
CA ILE A 821 17.68 -1.98 -0.16
C ILE A 821 18.98 -2.47 -0.80
N THR A 822 18.91 -3.53 -1.61
CA THR A 822 20.07 -4.11 -2.30
C THR A 822 20.72 -3.13 -3.30
N ALA A 823 19.94 -2.21 -3.87
CA ALA A 823 20.44 -1.17 -4.75
C ALA A 823 21.44 -0.22 -4.07
N VAL A 824 21.30 -0.01 -2.75
CA VAL A 824 22.10 0.98 -1.99
C VAL A 824 23.00 0.33 -0.94
N HIS A 825 22.53 -0.75 -0.31
CA HIS A 825 23.25 -1.46 0.75
C HIS A 825 23.61 -2.89 0.35
N THR A 826 24.62 -3.43 1.04
CA THR A 826 24.86 -4.88 1.13
C THR A 826 24.05 -5.45 2.30
N ILE A 827 23.10 -6.33 2.01
CA ILE A 827 22.29 -7.05 3.00
C ILE A 827 23.16 -8.14 3.66
N PRO A 828 23.12 -8.29 5.00
CA PRO A 828 23.83 -9.36 5.67
C PRO A 828 23.37 -10.76 5.22
N GLN A 829 24.30 -11.70 5.02
CA GLN A 829 24.00 -13.07 4.58
C GLN A 829 22.96 -13.78 5.47
N SER A 830 23.03 -13.54 6.78
CA SER A 830 22.06 -14.10 7.73
C SER A 830 20.62 -13.61 7.49
N ILE A 831 20.41 -12.43 6.92
CA ILE A 831 19.08 -11.93 6.55
C ILE A 831 18.62 -12.57 5.24
N ILE A 832 19.51 -12.69 4.25
CA ILE A 832 19.19 -13.34 2.97
C ILE A 832 18.72 -14.77 3.19
N GLN A 833 19.44 -15.55 4.00
CA GLN A 833 19.07 -16.92 4.36
C GLN A 833 17.69 -17.01 5.04
N ILE A 834 17.32 -16.03 5.89
CA ILE A 834 15.99 -15.97 6.51
C ILE A 834 14.91 -15.72 5.45
N LEU A 835 15.15 -14.80 4.51
CA LEU A 835 14.20 -14.48 3.44
C LEU A 835 14.00 -15.65 2.48
N HIS A 836 15.09 -16.33 2.08
CA HIS A 836 15.04 -17.54 1.27
C HIS A 836 14.23 -18.65 1.93
N ARG A 837 14.45 -18.89 3.23
CA ARG A 837 13.67 -19.89 3.97
C ARG A 837 12.18 -19.55 3.99
N LYS A 838 11.81 -18.28 4.24
CA LYS A 838 10.41 -17.84 4.21
C LYS A 838 9.76 -18.05 2.84
N MET A 839 10.47 -17.74 1.75
CA MET A 839 9.95 -17.98 0.40
C MET A 839 9.81 -19.47 0.08
N ALA A 840 10.77 -20.30 0.51
CA ALA A 840 10.70 -21.75 0.35
C ALA A 840 9.50 -22.35 1.10
N ASN A 841 9.33 -22.02 2.38
CA ASN A 841 8.20 -22.49 3.19
C ASN A 841 6.86 -22.06 2.57
N PHE A 842 6.76 -20.82 2.07
CA PHE A 842 5.58 -20.34 1.38
C PHE A 842 5.28 -21.13 0.09
N LEU A 843 6.29 -21.38 -0.75
CA LEU A 843 6.14 -22.12 -2.01
C LEU A 843 5.58 -23.54 -1.77
N TRP A 844 6.22 -24.29 -0.89
CA TRP A 844 5.88 -25.69 -0.64
C TRP A 844 4.62 -25.83 0.22
N GLY A 845 4.37 -24.87 1.12
CA GLY A 845 3.21 -24.85 2.00
C GLY A 845 3.26 -25.90 3.10
N PHE A 846 2.11 -26.11 3.72
CA PHE A 846 1.95 -27.00 4.87
C PHE A 846 0.97 -28.14 4.54
N LYS A 847 1.16 -29.29 5.18
CA LYS A 847 0.18 -30.39 5.23
C LYS A 847 0.15 -30.90 6.67
N ASN A 848 -1.04 -30.94 7.27
CA ASN A 848 -1.24 -31.39 8.65
C ASN A 848 -0.30 -30.69 9.67
N GLY A 849 -0.25 -29.35 9.64
CA GLY A 849 0.54 -28.58 10.62
C GLY A 849 2.05 -28.63 10.41
N LYS A 850 2.55 -29.38 9.42
CA LYS A 850 3.99 -29.51 9.11
C LYS A 850 4.30 -28.93 7.74
N PRO A 851 5.46 -28.25 7.58
CA PRO A 851 5.90 -27.82 6.25
C PRO A 851 5.99 -29.05 5.35
N LYS A 852 5.46 -28.95 4.13
CA LYS A 852 5.60 -30.01 3.14
C LYS A 852 7.08 -30.22 2.87
N TYR A 853 7.43 -31.46 2.51
CA TYR A 853 8.81 -31.77 2.14
C TYR A 853 9.27 -30.84 1.01
N HIS A 854 10.43 -30.21 1.19
CA HIS A 854 11.06 -29.41 0.14
C HIS A 854 11.70 -30.37 -0.84
N TRP A 855 11.02 -30.64 -1.96
CA TRP A 855 11.50 -31.57 -3.00
C TRP A 855 12.80 -31.12 -3.69
N SER A 856 13.15 -29.84 -3.56
CA SER A 856 14.40 -29.29 -4.09
C SER A 856 14.93 -28.18 -3.20
N LYS A 857 16.26 -28.02 -3.16
CA LYS A 857 16.94 -26.95 -2.43
C LYS A 857 16.64 -25.60 -3.09
N TRP A 858 16.56 -24.53 -2.29
CA TRP A 858 16.24 -23.19 -2.78
C TRP A 858 17.16 -22.75 -3.93
N ASN A 859 18.47 -22.99 -3.81
CA ASN A 859 19.43 -22.64 -4.87
C ASN A 859 19.10 -23.32 -6.21
N ASN A 860 18.66 -24.58 -6.19
CA ASN A 860 18.26 -25.29 -7.41
C ASN A 860 16.99 -24.69 -8.02
N LEU A 861 16.08 -24.16 -7.19
CA LEU A 861 14.89 -23.44 -7.67
C LEU A 861 15.25 -22.09 -8.31
N CYS A 862 16.37 -21.49 -7.93
CA CYS A 862 16.83 -20.21 -8.47
C CYS A 862 17.46 -20.30 -9.86
N VAL A 863 17.89 -21.50 -10.26
CA VAL A 863 18.49 -21.77 -11.57
C VAL A 863 17.47 -21.50 -12.71
N PRO A 864 17.91 -21.09 -13.91
CA PRO A 864 17.05 -20.93 -15.07
C PRO A 864 16.23 -22.20 -15.41
N THR A 865 15.07 -22.01 -16.04
CA THR A 865 14.15 -23.12 -16.36
C THR A 865 14.74 -24.12 -17.35
N ASN A 866 15.57 -23.65 -18.28
CA ASN A 866 16.33 -24.49 -19.22
C ASN A 866 17.41 -25.35 -18.54
N GLU A 867 17.81 -25.01 -17.32
CA GLU A 867 18.77 -25.75 -16.50
C GLU A 867 18.08 -26.54 -15.37
N GLY A 868 16.74 -26.69 -15.43
CA GLY A 868 15.96 -27.50 -14.50
C GLY A 868 15.47 -26.77 -13.24
N GLY A 869 15.66 -25.46 -13.13
CA GLY A 869 15.16 -24.64 -12.03
C GLY A 869 13.80 -23.98 -12.30
N LEU A 870 13.32 -23.15 -11.36
CA LEU A 870 12.06 -22.39 -11.47
C LEU A 870 12.28 -20.93 -11.86
N ASN A 871 13.52 -20.54 -12.21
CA ASN A 871 13.89 -19.17 -12.56
C ASN A 871 13.47 -18.18 -11.46
N LEU A 872 13.67 -18.58 -10.19
CA LEU A 872 13.53 -17.72 -9.02
C LEU A 872 14.80 -16.89 -8.84
N LYS A 873 14.68 -15.63 -8.43
CA LYS A 873 15.87 -14.78 -8.32
C LYS A 873 16.57 -15.02 -6.98
N SER A 874 17.80 -15.52 -7.04
CA SER A 874 18.73 -15.53 -5.90
C SER A 874 18.98 -14.09 -5.43
N LEU A 875 18.96 -13.86 -4.11
CA LEU A 875 19.13 -12.51 -3.57
C LEU A 875 20.62 -12.12 -3.53
N GLU A 876 21.50 -13.11 -3.43
CA GLU A 876 22.94 -13.00 -3.55
C GLU A 876 23.32 -12.55 -4.96
N ASP A 877 22.81 -13.23 -5.99
CA ASP A 877 23.09 -12.90 -7.39
C ASP A 877 22.56 -11.50 -7.73
N LEU A 878 21.37 -11.16 -7.21
CA LEU A 878 20.83 -9.80 -7.33
C LEU A 878 21.74 -8.77 -6.65
N GLN A 879 22.28 -9.07 -5.47
CA GLN A 879 23.18 -8.17 -4.77
C GLN A 879 24.50 -7.96 -5.50
N GLU A 880 25.03 -9.00 -6.10
CA GLU A 880 26.20 -8.94 -6.97
C GLU A 880 25.90 -8.10 -8.21
N ALA A 881 24.80 -8.36 -8.91
CA ALA A 881 24.36 -7.58 -10.07
C ALA A 881 24.17 -6.09 -9.76
N TYR A 882 23.62 -5.74 -8.60
CA TYR A 882 23.55 -4.33 -8.17
C TYR A 882 24.93 -3.73 -7.86
N SER A 883 25.88 -4.53 -7.38
CA SER A 883 27.26 -4.08 -7.17
C SER A 883 27.93 -3.76 -8.51
N ILE A 884 27.77 -4.63 -9.50
CA ILE A 884 28.21 -4.42 -10.88
C ILE A 884 27.56 -3.16 -11.47
N LYS A 885 26.26 -2.96 -11.24
CA LYS A 885 25.56 -1.75 -11.67
C LYS A 885 26.17 -0.48 -11.07
N LEU A 886 26.51 -0.47 -9.78
CA LEU A 886 27.17 0.69 -9.14
C LEU A 886 28.57 0.94 -9.73
N TRP A 887 29.34 -0.12 -9.97
CA TRP A 887 30.63 -0.05 -10.64
C TRP A 887 30.52 0.57 -12.04
N TRP A 888 29.53 0.13 -12.83
CA TRP A 888 29.26 0.67 -14.16
C TRP A 888 28.90 2.15 -14.11
N LYS A 889 28.00 2.54 -13.20
CA LYS A 889 27.56 3.94 -13.04
C LYS A 889 28.71 4.87 -12.66
N VAL A 890 29.59 4.47 -11.75
CA VAL A 890 30.73 5.31 -11.35
C VAL A 890 31.65 5.61 -12.54
N GLN A 891 31.70 4.77 -13.56
CA GLN A 891 32.54 5.00 -14.73
C GLN A 891 31.82 5.75 -15.84
N THR A 892 30.55 5.41 -16.10
CA THR A 892 29.84 5.87 -17.30
C THR A 892 28.88 7.03 -17.05
N ASP A 893 28.29 7.14 -15.84
CA ASP A 893 27.26 8.13 -15.58
C ASP A 893 27.86 9.50 -15.25
N ASN A 894 27.21 10.57 -15.71
CA ASN A 894 27.59 11.96 -15.43
C ASN A 894 26.77 12.59 -14.28
N THR A 895 26.20 11.76 -13.39
CA THR A 895 25.34 12.21 -12.28
C THR A 895 26.16 12.87 -11.17
N LYS A 896 25.51 13.66 -10.30
CA LYS A 896 26.17 14.29 -9.14
C LYS A 896 26.85 13.25 -8.24
N TRP A 897 26.19 12.12 -8.01
CA TRP A 897 26.75 11.02 -7.22
C TRP A 897 27.99 10.42 -7.91
N ALA A 898 27.91 10.08 -9.19
CA ALA A 898 29.03 9.47 -9.91
C ALA A 898 30.26 10.40 -9.96
N LYS A 899 30.05 11.70 -10.25
CA LYS A 899 31.11 12.74 -10.18
C LYS A 899 31.73 12.82 -8.79
N PHE A 900 30.89 12.84 -7.75
CA PHE A 900 31.35 12.91 -6.36
C PHE A 900 32.21 11.68 -5.99
N MET A 901 31.76 10.47 -6.36
CA MET A 901 32.50 9.22 -6.10
C MET A 901 33.85 9.19 -6.84
N ARG A 902 33.87 9.57 -8.13
CA ARG A 902 35.11 9.66 -8.92
C ARG A 902 36.12 10.61 -8.28
N ILE A 903 35.70 11.84 -7.98
CA ILE A 903 36.60 12.86 -7.39
C ILE A 903 37.10 12.45 -6.00
N LYS A 904 36.25 11.79 -5.20
CA LYS A 904 36.59 11.40 -3.83
C LYS A 904 37.53 10.19 -3.77
N TYR A 905 37.27 9.17 -4.58
CA TYR A 905 37.90 7.86 -4.44
C TYR A 905 38.76 7.43 -5.63
N LEU A 906 38.36 7.73 -6.85
CA LEU A 906 39.03 7.24 -8.06
C LEU A 906 40.28 8.10 -8.35
N ARG A 907 41.41 7.68 -7.78
CA ARG A 907 42.73 8.29 -8.02
C ARG A 907 43.48 7.42 -9.02
N GLN A 908 43.95 7.99 -10.14
CA GLN A 908 44.71 7.28 -11.18
C GLN A 908 43.96 6.05 -11.77
N SER A 909 42.63 6.09 -11.81
CA SER A 909 41.77 5.01 -12.36
C SER A 909 41.91 3.63 -11.68
N ASP A 910 42.40 3.58 -10.44
CA ASP A 910 42.51 2.33 -9.68
C ASP A 910 41.33 2.09 -8.73
N PHE A 911 40.77 0.88 -8.75
CA PHE A 911 39.64 0.43 -7.94
C PHE A 911 40.12 -0.31 -6.68
N LYS A 912 40.83 0.40 -5.81
CA LYS A 912 41.41 -0.16 -4.58
C LYS A 912 40.70 0.36 -3.33
N GLU A 913 40.26 -0.56 -2.45
CA GLU A 913 39.66 -0.19 -1.17
C GLU A 913 40.72 0.16 -0.10
N ARG A 914 40.42 1.18 0.71
CA ARG A 914 41.19 1.57 1.90
C ARG A 914 40.36 1.42 3.17
N ILE A 915 41.04 1.37 4.32
CA ILE A 915 40.39 1.13 5.62
C ILE A 915 39.31 2.17 5.94
N TYR A 916 39.56 3.45 5.63
CA TYR A 916 38.66 4.58 5.92
C TYR A 916 37.60 4.85 4.83
N ASP A 917 37.61 4.09 3.75
CA ASP A 917 36.65 4.29 2.65
C ASP A 917 35.22 3.89 3.07
N SER A 918 34.25 4.47 2.37
CA SER A 918 32.85 4.18 2.64
C SER A 918 32.51 2.72 2.30
N PRO A 919 31.52 2.12 2.96
CA PRO A 919 31.04 0.78 2.61
C PRO A 919 30.66 0.64 1.13
N THR A 920 30.10 1.69 0.54
CA THR A 920 29.69 1.75 -0.86
C THR A 920 30.90 1.68 -1.79
N TRP A 921 31.95 2.46 -1.53
CA TRP A 921 33.18 2.37 -2.34
C TRP A 921 33.83 0.98 -2.23
N LYS A 922 33.90 0.42 -1.02
CA LYS A 922 34.41 -0.94 -0.79
C LYS A 922 33.63 -1.99 -1.59
N ARG A 923 32.30 -1.87 -1.64
CA ARG A 923 31.44 -2.74 -2.45
C ARG A 923 31.79 -2.65 -3.93
N ILE A 924 32.06 -1.45 -4.45
CA ILE A 924 32.44 -1.20 -5.85
C ILE A 924 33.83 -1.78 -6.16
N CYS A 925 34.82 -1.58 -5.28
CA CYS A 925 36.16 -2.13 -5.48
C CYS A 925 36.16 -3.66 -5.51
N ARG A 926 35.39 -4.30 -4.61
CA ARG A 926 35.35 -5.76 -4.48
C ARG A 926 34.74 -6.48 -5.68
N ILE A 927 33.88 -5.81 -6.45
CA ILE A 927 33.26 -6.38 -7.65
C ILE A 927 34.04 -6.05 -8.93
N ASN A 928 35.08 -5.22 -8.84
CA ASN A 928 35.81 -4.71 -10.00
C ASN A 928 36.41 -5.84 -10.86
N THR A 929 36.96 -6.89 -10.26
CA THR A 929 37.53 -8.04 -10.99
C THR A 929 36.47 -8.73 -11.85
N THR A 930 35.35 -9.12 -11.23
CA THR A 930 34.21 -9.75 -11.93
C THR A 930 33.65 -8.86 -13.02
N ALA A 931 33.53 -7.55 -12.76
CA ALA A 931 33.01 -6.61 -13.74
C ALA A 931 33.95 -6.43 -14.95
N ARG A 932 35.27 -6.39 -14.72
CA ARG A 932 36.28 -6.31 -15.79
C ARG A 932 36.35 -7.57 -16.64
N GLU A 933 36.17 -8.75 -16.07
CA GLU A 933 36.08 -10.01 -16.83
C GLU A 933 34.95 -10.00 -17.87
N HIS A 934 33.91 -9.19 -17.64
CA HIS A 934 32.73 -9.11 -18.49
C HIS A 934 32.64 -7.80 -19.30
N THR A 935 33.67 -6.96 -19.28
CA THR A 935 33.71 -5.69 -20.02
C THR A 935 34.96 -5.57 -20.88
N SER A 936 34.83 -4.84 -21.98
CA SER A 936 35.91 -4.48 -22.90
C SER A 936 36.08 -2.96 -22.91
N GLU A 937 37.33 -2.51 -22.84
CA GLU A 937 37.71 -1.09 -22.88
C GLU A 937 38.29 -0.78 -24.28
N GLU A 938 37.63 0.10 -25.03
CA GLU A 938 38.15 0.70 -26.28
C GLU A 938 38.31 2.21 -26.06
N GLY A 939 39.54 2.65 -25.76
CA GLY A 939 39.81 4.05 -25.39
C GLY A 939 39.10 4.45 -24.09
N ASP A 940 38.39 5.59 -24.09
CA ASP A 940 37.58 6.06 -22.95
C ASP A 940 36.20 5.38 -22.85
N HIS A 941 35.89 4.44 -23.76
CA HIS A 941 34.60 3.78 -23.82
C HIS A 941 34.67 2.34 -23.31
N ILE A 942 33.94 2.09 -22.22
CA ILE A 942 33.72 0.75 -21.66
C ILE A 942 32.45 0.18 -22.27
N SER A 943 32.48 -1.08 -22.70
CA SER A 943 31.34 -1.82 -23.22
C SER A 943 31.24 -3.21 -22.57
N TRP A 944 30.05 -3.80 -22.54
CA TRP A 944 29.88 -5.19 -22.10
C TRP A 944 30.38 -6.16 -23.17
N GLY A 945 31.20 -7.15 -22.79
CA GLY A 945 31.73 -8.18 -23.67
C GLY A 945 30.63 -9.03 -24.33
N LEU A 946 30.94 -9.59 -25.51
CA LEU A 946 29.99 -10.24 -26.45
C LEU A 946 29.13 -11.38 -25.86
N VAL A 947 29.47 -11.93 -24.69
CA VAL A 947 28.73 -13.03 -24.03
C VAL A 947 27.33 -12.60 -23.55
N LEU A 948 27.07 -11.29 -23.41
CA LEU A 948 25.73 -10.76 -23.11
C LEU A 948 24.95 -10.29 -24.35
N GLN A 949 25.56 -10.28 -25.54
CA GLN A 949 24.87 -9.89 -26.79
C GLN A 949 24.14 -11.05 -27.47
N THR A 950 24.48 -12.31 -27.20
CA THR A 950 23.81 -13.50 -27.78
C THR A 950 22.36 -13.68 -27.31
N ALA A 951 21.95 -13.04 -26.21
CA ALA A 951 20.55 -12.97 -25.80
C ALA A 951 19.67 -12.09 -26.73
N ARG A 952 20.26 -11.36 -27.69
CA ARG A 952 19.50 -10.54 -28.68
C ARG A 952 19.22 -11.24 -30.00
N LYS A 953 19.76 -12.43 -30.29
CA LYS A 953 19.63 -13.05 -31.63
C LYS A 953 19.10 -14.50 -31.68
N SER A 954 18.82 -15.18 -30.57
CA SER A 954 18.26 -16.54 -30.59
C SER A 954 16.89 -16.67 -29.91
N THR A 955 15.88 -15.92 -30.35
CA THR A 955 14.45 -16.23 -30.12
C THR A 955 13.58 -15.50 -31.13
N ARG A 956 13.58 -15.95 -32.39
CA ARG A 956 12.40 -15.84 -33.26
C ARG A 956 11.60 -17.13 -33.09
N GLY A 957 10.72 -17.11 -32.09
CA GLY A 957 9.85 -18.22 -31.73
C GLY A 957 9.54 -18.16 -30.24
N THR A 958 8.31 -17.74 -29.91
CA THR A 958 7.76 -17.56 -28.55
C THR A 958 8.30 -16.37 -27.76
N VAL A 959 7.43 -15.38 -27.59
CA VAL A 959 7.70 -14.09 -26.95
C VAL A 959 7.73 -14.27 -25.42
N ASP A 960 8.92 -14.36 -24.82
CA ASP A 960 9.13 -14.10 -23.39
C ASP A 960 9.75 -12.71 -23.20
N ARG A 961 8.94 -11.76 -22.71
CA ARG A 961 9.33 -10.36 -22.45
C ARG A 961 9.91 -10.23 -21.04
N THR A 962 11.15 -10.64 -20.80
CA THR A 962 11.75 -10.45 -19.46
C THR A 962 13.21 -9.99 -19.40
N LEU A 963 13.94 -9.87 -20.52
CA LEU A 963 15.29 -9.26 -20.54
C LEU A 963 15.33 -7.75 -20.88
N THR A 964 14.18 -7.12 -21.16
CA THR A 964 14.08 -5.66 -21.37
C THR A 964 13.67 -4.84 -20.14
N ALA A 965 13.70 -5.41 -18.93
CA ALA A 965 13.20 -4.74 -17.72
C ALA A 965 14.27 -4.02 -16.87
N VAL A 966 15.55 -4.07 -17.24
CA VAL A 966 16.62 -3.37 -16.49
C VAL A 966 16.99 -2.02 -17.12
N ASP A 967 16.54 -1.73 -18.35
CA ASP A 967 16.85 -0.49 -19.08
C ASP A 967 15.61 0.26 -19.60
N ARG A 968 14.40 -0.12 -19.15
CA ARG A 968 13.15 0.56 -19.52
C ARG A 968 12.32 0.88 -18.29
N GLY A 969 12.53 2.07 -17.75
CA GLY A 969 11.47 2.80 -17.08
C GLY A 969 10.31 2.97 -18.07
N LEU A 970 9.14 2.42 -17.71
CA LEU A 970 7.81 2.67 -18.27
C LEU A 970 7.74 3.67 -19.45
N ARG A 971 7.76 3.18 -20.70
CA ARG A 971 7.08 3.80 -21.86
C ARG A 971 6.67 2.73 -22.88
N PRO A 972 5.47 2.82 -23.47
CA PRO A 972 5.19 2.33 -24.81
C PRO A 972 5.31 3.49 -25.83
N GLY A 973 5.98 3.25 -26.95
CA GLY A 973 6.08 4.21 -28.04
C GLY A 973 6.55 3.57 -29.35
N SER A 974 5.58 3.40 -30.26
CA SER A 974 5.60 3.53 -31.73
C SER A 974 6.75 2.95 -32.55
N GLY A 975 6.37 2.07 -33.49
CA GLY A 975 7.08 1.79 -34.74
C GLY A 975 6.17 1.00 -35.67
N SER A 976 5.58 1.67 -36.65
CA SER A 976 4.74 1.10 -37.71
C SER A 976 5.58 0.36 -38.74
N GLN A 977 5.22 -0.88 -39.08
CA GLN A 977 5.39 -1.40 -40.43
C GLN A 977 4.17 -2.27 -40.77
N THR A 978 3.43 -1.77 -41.76
CA THR A 978 2.36 -2.40 -42.52
C THR A 978 2.85 -3.69 -43.17
N VAL A 979 2.15 -4.81 -42.93
CA VAL A 979 2.22 -5.98 -43.82
C VAL A 979 0.79 -6.49 -44.06
N HIS A 980 0.44 -6.55 -45.34
CA HIS A 980 -0.83 -6.96 -45.90
C HIS A 980 -1.26 -8.37 -45.47
N LEU A 981 -2.54 -8.52 -45.14
CA LEU A 981 -3.23 -9.81 -45.04
C LEU A 981 -3.42 -10.40 -46.44
N GLY A 982 -2.74 -11.50 -46.73
CA GLY A 982 -3.01 -12.39 -47.85
C GLY A 982 -3.29 -13.80 -47.33
N HIS A 983 -4.50 -14.31 -47.58
CA HIS A 983 -4.85 -15.73 -47.59
C HIS A 983 -3.85 -16.52 -48.50
N PRO A 984 -3.60 -17.83 -48.28
CA PRO A 984 -4.59 -18.85 -48.64
C PRO A 984 -4.61 -20.16 -47.82
N LEU A 985 -5.72 -20.87 -48.01
CA LEU A 985 -5.95 -22.30 -47.77
C LEU A 985 -5.02 -23.20 -48.61
N ARG A 986 -4.61 -24.37 -48.09
CA ARG A 986 -4.90 -25.74 -48.61
C ARG A 986 -3.88 -26.81 -48.15
N SER A 987 -4.44 -27.89 -47.60
CA SER A 987 -4.09 -29.32 -47.74
C SER A 987 -2.63 -29.77 -47.87
N ALA A 988 -2.21 -30.66 -46.98
CA ALA A 988 -1.73 -32.00 -47.35
C ALA A 988 -1.77 -32.94 -46.14
N VAL A 989 -2.37 -34.10 -46.37
CA VAL A 989 -2.50 -35.27 -45.52
C VAL A 989 -1.39 -36.24 -45.93
N ASP A 990 -0.78 -36.90 -44.94
CA ASP A 990 -0.18 -38.25 -44.95
C ASP A 990 0.97 -38.31 -43.92
N ARG A 991 1.30 -39.41 -43.23
CA ARG A 991 0.68 -40.65 -42.76
C ARG A 991 1.84 -41.37 -42.02
N HIS A 992 1.54 -42.08 -40.92
CA HIS A 992 2.32 -43.20 -40.33
C HIS A 992 3.77 -42.91 -39.86
N ASP A 993 4.33 -43.49 -38.80
CA ASP A 993 4.05 -44.49 -37.77
C ASP A 993 4.96 -44.07 -36.59
N GLY A 994 4.68 -44.26 -35.30
CA GLY A 994 4.47 -45.53 -34.62
C GLY A 994 5.47 -45.62 -33.45
N ASP A 995 5.01 -46.26 -32.36
CA ASP A 995 5.70 -46.60 -31.12
C ASP A 995 6.15 -45.48 -30.15
N ARG A 996 5.88 -45.49 -28.84
CA ARG A 996 5.18 -46.32 -27.83
C ARG A 996 5.99 -46.14 -26.54
N ARG A 997 5.29 -45.71 -25.50
CA ARG A 997 5.37 -46.16 -24.08
C ARG A 997 6.60 -45.78 -23.23
N ILE A 998 6.39 -44.99 -22.18
CA ILE A 998 5.97 -45.30 -20.77
C ILE A 998 7.19 -45.32 -19.85
N GLY A 999 7.12 -44.50 -18.80
CA GLY A 999 8.06 -44.37 -17.70
C GLY A 999 7.81 -43.06 -16.97
#